data_AF-A0A183UVL9-F1
#
_entry.id   AF-A0A183UVL9-F1
#
_cell.length_a   1.000
_cell.length_b   1.000
_cell.length_c   1.000
_cell.angle_alpha   90.00
_cell.angle_beta   90.00
_cell.angle_gamma   90.00
#
_symmetry.space_group_name_H-M   'P 1'
#
loop_
_entity.id
_entity.type
_entity.pdbx_description
1 polymer ?
#
loop_
_entity_poly.entity_id
_entity_poly.type
_entity_poly.pdbx_seq_one_letter_code
_entity_poly.pdbx_strand_id
1 'polypeptide(L)'
;MVSLIGVYHIYEILELFLLPWFLIRWGSLDVTGRFVRARWERGYLKDLYHRRILAGADPVLSRSAYPNWTPHRHLCTDATPELWAPLETNIEPTSSDFNANDLAMRQLVEDLRRVIAKVEQGGDEIAKKRHKAKGKMLVRERIDALMDAGSAFLEFSQLAGYDMYGEEEVPAGGIVTGIGVVAGRQCVIVANDATVKGGTYYPITVKKHLRAQAIARENNLPCIYLVDSGGANLPRQADIFADREHFGRIFYNQATMSAEGIAQIAVVMGSCTAGGAYVPAMADQSIIVRGNGTVFLGGPPLVKAATGEEISAEELGGADLHCSESGVTDYYALSDKHAISLARAVVAGLGPSELAGRHMQITGAIDEPIYNAEELYGIVGANLKKTFDVREVIARIVDGSRFDEFKKRYGETLVTGFATIYGRRLGILGNNGVLFSESALKGAHFVELCCQRSIPVLFLQNITGFMVGRDAEAGGIAKHGAKLVTAVACARVPKITLVIGGSYGAGNYGMCGRAYGPRFMFMWPNARISVMGGEQAANVLAQVQRDRRNREGKSWSEEEERKLKGPIEERFDREGHPYFASARLWDDGIIDPKHSRRVIGLALQAASNAPIQPTKFGIFRMDYEAEIFAFGHRIGSPMMERNRLIRALTTQSFFARADVVADSSGAQPSKEDQISSTEHNSELIVIGQRKLWDVLCGYLRYSLPNAPEELIQAVASKLAGDDLLSSLGTHLGLDCLIRTAEFPPSQKSISDAFKALLAVLDPKRAESLIIDVVIAQLLDIDFVDVFPLRDPLAVLTDILHTKGYERVEPRLQRSAGVVSAEPIYLVGIYADEQLIGKSAGESLSIAVDMASRESLLREWGLSADRTLPLGERAHSVDFAQYQKPNASLKELCSNSTDLSLLESEKEEALNVVDVAMRYKQEIEPLVGRSLTKRLRHKFSRGSLAKRSFRYMVKPRVYSIC
;
A
#
# COMPACT_ATOMS: atom_id res chain seq x y z
N MET A 1 -23.37 66.33 -30.47
CA MET A 1 -22.09 67.06 -30.49
C MET A 1 -21.03 66.05 -30.90
N VAL A 2 -20.62 66.07 -32.18
CA VAL A 2 -19.30 66.59 -32.61
C VAL A 2 -18.23 65.68 -32.00
N SER A 3 -17.56 64.76 -32.69
CA SER A 3 -16.83 64.81 -33.97
C SER A 3 -15.77 63.70 -33.85
N LEU A 4 -15.15 63.06 -34.85
CA LEU A 4 -15.13 63.11 -36.30
C LEU A 4 -14.24 61.88 -36.68
N ILE A 5 -14.63 61.12 -37.72
CA ILE A 5 -13.80 60.69 -38.88
C ILE A 5 -12.58 59.76 -38.63
N GLY A 6 -12.29 58.73 -39.42
CA GLY A 6 -12.79 58.27 -40.74
C GLY A 6 -12.76 56.74 -40.78
N VAL A 7 -13.74 56.00 -41.31
CA VAL A 7 -14.35 55.93 -42.65
C VAL A 7 -13.36 55.50 -43.75
N TYR A 8 -13.90 54.63 -44.60
CA TYR A 8 -13.47 54.17 -45.93
C TYR A 8 -12.70 52.84 -45.91
N HIS A 9 -13.17 51.74 -46.52
CA HIS A 9 -14.25 51.61 -47.51
C HIS A 9 -14.60 50.10 -47.71
N ILE A 10 -15.89 49.74 -47.79
CA ILE A 10 -16.63 49.33 -49.03
C ILE A 10 -16.50 47.81 -49.28
N TYR A 11 -17.47 47.02 -49.72
CA TYR A 11 -18.82 47.06 -50.31
C TYR A 11 -19.35 45.60 -50.09
N GLU A 12 -20.62 45.20 -50.07
CA GLU A 12 -21.89 45.73 -50.56
C GLU A 12 -23.02 44.87 -49.96
N ILE A 13 -24.07 45.57 -49.49
CA ILE A 13 -25.50 45.34 -49.73
C ILE A 13 -26.09 44.01 -49.21
N LEU A 14 -26.82 44.02 -48.08
CA LEU A 14 -28.24 44.43 -47.93
C LEU A 14 -29.17 43.45 -48.66
N GLU A 15 -30.30 43.00 -48.17
CA GLU A 15 -31.07 43.12 -46.93
C GLU A 15 -32.36 42.32 -47.22
N LEU A 16 -33.17 42.11 -46.18
CA LEU A 16 -34.64 42.03 -46.28
C LEU A 16 -35.22 40.92 -47.17
N PHE A 17 -35.86 39.93 -46.55
CA PHE A 17 -37.32 39.95 -46.43
C PHE A 17 -37.76 38.84 -45.45
N LEU A 18 -38.27 39.29 -44.30
CA LEU A 18 -39.31 38.70 -43.44
C LEU A 18 -39.39 37.16 -43.25
N LEU A 19 -39.26 36.75 -41.97
CA LEU A 19 -39.91 35.60 -41.32
C LEU A 19 -41.37 35.36 -41.81
N PRO A 20 -42.03 34.19 -41.63
CA PRO A 20 -41.62 32.91 -41.01
C PRO A 20 -42.13 31.62 -41.74
N TRP A 21 -41.52 30.44 -41.51
CA TRP A 21 -42.23 29.17 -41.20
C TRP A 21 -41.27 27.95 -41.12
N PHE A 22 -41.37 27.23 -40.00
CA PHE A 22 -41.12 25.80 -39.79
C PHE A 22 -39.76 25.15 -40.13
N LEU A 23 -39.12 24.66 -39.05
CA LEU A 23 -38.48 23.34 -38.88
C LEU A 23 -38.05 22.58 -40.15
N ILE A 24 -36.78 22.17 -40.23
CA ILE A 24 -36.30 20.80 -40.54
C ILE A 24 -34.76 20.78 -40.75
N ARG A 25 -34.15 19.70 -40.22
CA ARG A 25 -32.86 19.05 -40.57
C ARG A 25 -31.51 19.51 -40.00
N TRP A 26 -30.85 18.47 -39.48
CA TRP A 26 -29.47 18.27 -39.04
C TRP A 26 -28.38 18.53 -40.10
N GLY A 27 -27.13 18.65 -39.60
CA GLY A 27 -25.92 18.15 -40.25
C GLY A 27 -24.80 19.20 -40.32
N SER A 28 -23.74 19.20 -39.49
CA SER A 28 -22.63 18.23 -39.33
C SER A 28 -21.34 18.63 -40.08
N LEU A 29 -20.20 18.49 -39.37
CA LEU A 29 -18.80 18.22 -39.81
C LEU A 29 -17.89 19.46 -40.09
N ASP A 30 -16.59 19.53 -39.75
CA ASP A 30 -15.65 18.55 -39.14
C ASP A 30 -14.31 19.23 -38.73
N VAL A 31 -13.62 18.68 -37.70
CA VAL A 31 -12.16 18.32 -37.62
C VAL A 31 -11.08 19.43 -37.86
N THR A 32 -10.12 19.77 -36.98
CA THR A 32 -9.01 18.98 -36.39
C THR A 32 -8.13 19.89 -35.50
N GLY A 33 -7.39 19.34 -34.52
CA GLY A 33 -6.03 19.83 -34.21
C GLY A 33 -5.69 20.17 -32.75
N ARG A 34 -4.90 19.28 -32.14
CA ARG A 34 -4.33 19.29 -30.79
C ARG A 34 -3.65 20.60 -30.33
N PHE A 35 -3.69 20.80 -29.00
CA PHE A 35 -2.67 21.46 -28.18
C PHE A 35 -2.21 22.85 -28.66
N VAL A 36 -2.96 23.90 -28.29
CA VAL A 36 -2.45 25.17 -27.77
C VAL A 36 -3.65 25.91 -27.15
N ARG A 37 -3.47 26.49 -25.96
CA ARG A 37 -4.36 27.45 -25.26
C ARG A 37 -5.64 26.90 -24.62
N ALA A 38 -5.46 26.46 -23.38
CA ALA A 38 -6.31 26.93 -22.29
C ALA A 38 -6.38 28.47 -22.30
N ARG A 39 -7.50 29.08 -22.77
CA ARG A 39 -7.90 30.44 -22.31
C ARG A 39 -9.32 30.94 -22.62
N TRP A 40 -10.21 30.27 -23.37
CA TRP A 40 -11.48 30.91 -23.81
C TRP A 40 -12.78 30.10 -23.73
N GLU A 41 -12.92 29.17 -22.79
CA GLU A 41 -14.23 28.58 -22.43
C GLU A 41 -14.78 29.06 -21.07
N ARG A 42 -14.32 30.22 -20.59
CA ARG A 42 -14.99 30.96 -19.50
C ARG A 42 -16.04 31.96 -19.99
N GLY A 43 -16.19 32.16 -21.30
CA GLY A 43 -17.08 33.17 -21.88
C GLY A 43 -18.53 32.72 -22.03
N TYR A 44 -18.78 31.47 -22.44
CA TYR A 44 -20.12 31.02 -22.85
C TYR A 44 -21.06 30.70 -21.66
N LEU A 45 -20.52 30.18 -20.56
CA LEU A 45 -21.29 29.93 -19.32
C LEU A 45 -21.57 31.22 -18.51
N LYS A 46 -20.91 32.34 -18.84
CA LYS A 46 -21.18 33.65 -18.23
C LYS A 46 -22.35 34.39 -18.89
N ASP A 47 -22.63 34.15 -20.17
CA ASP A 47 -23.69 34.85 -20.90
C ASP A 47 -25.10 34.31 -20.58
N LEU A 48 -25.20 33.02 -20.25
CA LEU A 48 -26.44 32.41 -19.75
C LEU A 48 -26.82 32.90 -18.34
N TYR A 49 -25.83 33.33 -17.55
CA TYR A 49 -26.05 33.88 -16.21
C TYR A 49 -26.56 35.33 -16.26
N HIS A 50 -26.10 36.13 -17.22
CA HIS A 50 -26.55 37.53 -17.36
C HIS A 50 -27.92 37.71 -18.03
N ARG A 51 -28.33 36.80 -18.93
CA ARG A 51 -29.64 36.91 -19.60
C ARG A 51 -30.85 36.59 -18.72
N ARG A 52 -30.67 35.96 -17.56
CA ARG A 52 -31.76 35.66 -16.62
C ARG A 52 -32.09 36.78 -15.63
N ILE A 53 -31.26 37.83 -15.52
CA ILE A 53 -31.51 38.96 -14.59
C ILE A 53 -32.34 40.09 -15.23
N LEU A 54 -32.48 40.12 -16.56
CA LEU A 54 -33.29 41.14 -17.25
C LEU A 54 -34.80 40.83 -17.34
N ALA A 55 -35.28 39.74 -16.72
CA ALA A 55 -36.68 39.30 -16.82
C ALA A 55 -37.43 39.19 -15.47
N GLY A 56 -36.95 39.83 -14.41
CA GLY A 56 -37.76 40.18 -13.23
C GLY A 56 -38.54 39.03 -12.55
N ALA A 57 -37.99 37.82 -12.50
CA ALA A 57 -38.58 36.71 -11.75
C ALA A 57 -37.59 36.23 -10.70
N ASP A 58 -37.95 36.39 -9.42
CA ASP A 58 -37.28 35.75 -8.29
C ASP A 58 -37.72 34.28 -8.20
N PRO A 59 -36.80 33.31 -8.22
CA PRO A 59 -37.02 32.04 -7.54
C PRO A 59 -36.08 31.93 -6.34
N VAL A 60 -36.67 31.54 -5.21
CA VAL A 60 -35.98 31.26 -3.94
C VAL A 60 -34.88 30.21 -4.18
N LEU A 61 -33.62 30.64 -4.21
CA LEU A 61 -32.47 29.76 -4.28
C LEU A 61 -31.68 29.83 -2.96
N SER A 62 -31.61 28.65 -2.32
CA SER A 62 -30.80 28.31 -1.15
C SER A 62 -29.38 28.88 -1.22
N ARG A 63 -28.88 29.37 -0.08
CA ARG A 63 -27.58 30.02 0.17
C ARG A 63 -26.32 29.18 -0.10
N SER A 64 -26.36 28.12 -0.90
CA SER A 64 -25.23 27.19 -1.07
C SER A 64 -24.57 27.16 -2.47
N ALA A 65 -24.90 28.08 -3.38
CA ALA A 65 -24.51 27.96 -4.79
C ALA A 65 -23.47 28.98 -5.31
N TYR A 66 -22.62 29.54 -4.46
CA TYR A 66 -21.48 30.37 -4.92
C TYR A 66 -20.14 29.94 -4.33
N PRO A 67 -19.13 29.63 -5.17
CA PRO A 67 -17.75 29.66 -4.73
C PRO A 67 -17.37 31.13 -4.53
N ASN A 68 -17.17 31.54 -3.28
CA ASN A 68 -16.59 32.84 -2.94
C ASN A 68 -15.17 32.93 -3.53
N TRP A 69 -15.05 33.40 -4.76
CA TRP A 69 -13.79 33.79 -5.36
C TRP A 69 -13.76 35.32 -5.49
N THR A 70 -13.41 35.98 -4.39
CA THR A 70 -12.99 37.38 -4.40
C THR A 70 -11.47 37.43 -4.58
N PRO A 71 -10.95 37.88 -5.74
CA PRO A 71 -9.55 38.26 -5.84
C PRO A 71 -9.40 39.62 -5.14
N HIS A 72 -8.37 39.77 -4.30
CA HIS A 72 -8.06 40.98 -3.52
C HIS A 72 -8.79 41.15 -2.17
N ARG A 73 -8.65 40.15 -1.30
CA ARG A 73 -8.43 40.43 0.14
C ARG A 73 -7.23 39.63 0.59
N HIS A 74 -6.29 40.32 1.24
CA HIS A 74 -5.20 39.72 2.00
C HIS A 74 -5.80 38.75 3.03
N LEU A 75 -5.82 37.45 2.71
CA LEU A 75 -5.98 36.38 3.69
C LEU A 75 -4.58 36.02 4.23
N CYS A 76 -3.90 37.03 4.77
CA CYS A 76 -2.86 36.86 5.77
C CYS A 76 -3.46 37.37 7.07
N THR A 77 -4.40 36.59 7.61
CA THR A 77 -4.57 36.49 9.06
C THR A 77 -4.14 35.08 9.38
N ASP A 78 -3.09 34.93 10.19
CA ASP A 78 -2.46 33.68 10.63
C ASP A 78 -3.39 32.72 11.41
N ALA A 79 -4.69 32.93 11.38
CA ALA A 79 -5.70 32.06 11.96
C ALA A 79 -6.39 31.30 10.84
N THR A 80 -5.92 30.09 10.53
CA THR A 80 -6.84 29.06 10.04
C THR A 80 -7.98 28.94 11.05
N PRO A 81 -9.25 29.03 10.65
CA PRO A 81 -10.35 28.80 11.59
C PRO A 81 -10.24 27.36 12.08
N GLU A 82 -9.76 27.18 13.31
CA GLU A 82 -9.67 25.86 13.94
C GLU A 82 -11.09 25.44 14.34
N LEU A 83 -11.70 24.63 13.48
CA LEU A 83 -13.10 24.18 13.57
C LEU A 83 -13.34 23.09 14.63
N TRP A 84 -12.29 22.64 15.35
CA TRP A 84 -12.40 21.54 16.30
C TRP A 84 -12.75 22.05 17.69
N ALA A 85 -13.87 21.55 18.23
CA ALA A 85 -14.30 21.90 19.58
C ALA A 85 -13.36 21.30 20.64
N PRO A 86 -13.10 22.02 21.75
CA PRO A 86 -12.43 21.44 22.91
C PRO A 86 -13.29 20.34 23.54
N LEU A 87 -12.64 19.32 24.09
CA LEU A 87 -13.31 18.31 24.89
C LEU A 87 -13.74 18.91 26.23
N GLU A 88 -15.01 18.69 26.59
CA GLU A 88 -15.51 18.99 27.93
C GLU A 88 -15.13 17.84 28.87
N THR A 89 -14.52 18.17 30.01
CA THR A 89 -14.16 17.19 31.04
C THR A 89 -15.38 16.87 31.91
N ASN A 90 -15.56 15.60 32.25
CA ASN A 90 -16.54 15.15 33.23
C ASN A 90 -15.88 14.75 34.55
N ILE A 91 -14.59 15.06 34.73
CA ILE A 91 -13.83 14.71 35.92
C ILE A 91 -13.98 15.82 36.95
N GLU A 92 -14.36 15.43 38.17
CA GLU A 92 -14.36 16.30 39.35
C GLU A 92 -13.09 16.03 40.18
N PRO A 93 -12.10 16.95 40.19
CA PRO A 93 -10.83 16.75 40.91
C PRO A 93 -11.00 16.63 42.44
N THR A 94 -12.13 17.08 42.99
CA THR A 94 -12.44 17.00 44.42
C THR A 94 -13.12 15.69 44.82
N SER A 95 -13.48 14.83 43.86
CA SER A 95 -14.17 13.56 44.14
C SER A 95 -13.27 12.58 44.91
N SER A 96 -13.88 11.71 45.73
CA SER A 96 -13.15 10.69 46.49
C SER A 96 -12.43 9.68 45.59
N ASP A 97 -13.05 9.32 44.45
CA ASP A 97 -12.44 8.41 43.47
C ASP A 97 -11.20 9.03 42.81
N PHE A 98 -11.26 10.30 42.42
CA PHE A 98 -10.12 11.02 41.85
C PHE A 98 -8.95 11.09 42.85
N ASN A 99 -9.22 11.45 44.10
CA ASN A 99 -8.20 11.53 45.15
C ASN A 99 -7.54 10.17 45.43
N ALA A 100 -8.32 9.09 45.42
CA ALA A 100 -7.79 7.74 45.60
C ALA A 100 -6.88 7.31 44.42
N ASN A 101 -7.27 7.64 43.19
CA ASN A 101 -6.47 7.39 42.00
C ASN A 101 -5.18 8.22 41.98
N ASP A 102 -5.27 9.51 42.31
CA ASP A 102 -4.14 10.44 42.35
C ASP A 102 -3.09 9.97 43.36
N LEU A 103 -3.52 9.63 44.59
CA LEU A 103 -2.64 9.09 45.62
C LEU A 103 -1.92 7.81 45.15
N ALA A 104 -2.67 6.85 44.59
CA ALA A 104 -2.10 5.59 44.14
C ALA A 104 -1.11 5.77 42.98
N MET A 105 -1.41 6.64 42.02
CA MET A 105 -0.52 6.92 40.90
C MET A 105 0.73 7.68 41.36
N ARG A 106 0.60 8.67 42.26
CA ARG A 106 1.74 9.41 42.81
C ARG A 106 2.70 8.50 43.55
N GLN A 107 2.21 7.52 44.30
CA GLN A 107 3.05 6.50 44.95
C GLN A 107 3.88 5.69 43.92
N LEU A 108 3.28 5.28 42.81
CA LEU A 108 4.00 4.58 41.73
C LEU A 108 5.03 5.48 41.05
N VAL A 109 4.71 6.76 40.85
CA VAL A 109 5.64 7.75 40.28
C VAL A 109 6.81 8.05 41.24
N GLU A 110 6.56 8.15 42.54
CA GLU A 110 7.60 8.31 43.55
C GLU A 110 8.53 7.11 43.63
N ASP A 111 7.97 5.90 43.56
CA ASP A 111 8.77 4.67 43.46
C ASP A 111 9.64 4.67 42.19
N LEU A 112 9.06 5.00 41.03
CA LEU A 112 9.79 5.11 39.78
C LEU A 112 10.94 6.12 39.89
N ARG A 113 10.69 7.30 40.45
CA ARG A 113 11.73 8.34 40.64
C ARG A 113 12.85 7.84 41.53
N ARG A 114 12.54 7.12 42.61
CA ARG A 114 13.54 6.51 43.50
C ARG A 114 14.38 5.45 42.78
N VAL A 115 13.75 4.58 41.99
CA VAL A 115 14.45 3.55 41.22
C VAL A 115 15.35 4.18 40.16
N ILE A 116 14.83 5.16 39.40
CA ILE A 116 15.62 5.90 38.40
C ILE A 116 16.80 6.61 39.08
N ALA A 117 16.59 7.29 40.21
CA ALA A 117 17.66 7.98 40.93
C ALA A 117 18.77 7.02 41.41
N LYS A 118 18.44 5.76 41.74
CA LYS A 118 19.44 4.72 42.01
C LYS A 118 20.19 4.34 40.73
N VAL A 119 19.48 4.11 39.62
CA VAL A 119 20.08 3.72 38.34
C VAL A 119 20.97 4.82 37.76
N GLU A 120 20.60 6.08 37.91
CA GLU A 120 21.37 7.25 37.44
C GLU A 120 22.72 7.38 38.14
N GLN A 121 22.90 6.76 39.31
CA GLN A 121 24.20 6.71 39.99
C GLN A 121 25.22 5.89 39.20
N GLY A 122 24.84 4.99 38.29
CA GLY A 122 25.78 4.16 37.55
C GLY A 122 26.51 3.17 38.46
N GLY A 123 27.82 3.01 38.28
CA GLY A 123 28.65 2.12 39.10
C GLY A 123 28.82 2.59 40.55
N ASP A 124 29.45 1.76 41.38
CA ASP A 124 29.72 2.10 42.78
C ASP A 124 30.67 3.31 42.94
N GLU A 125 30.70 3.89 44.14
CA GLU A 125 31.53 5.06 44.44
C GLU A 125 33.04 4.80 44.27
N ILE A 126 33.48 3.56 44.43
CA ILE A 126 34.89 3.18 44.22
C ILE A 126 35.23 3.26 42.72
N ALA A 127 34.36 2.73 41.86
CA ALA A 127 34.48 2.79 40.42
C ALA A 127 34.45 4.23 39.91
N LYS A 128 33.55 5.08 40.42
CA LYS A 128 33.51 6.51 40.10
C LYS A 128 34.79 7.25 40.49
N LYS A 129 35.27 7.05 41.72
CA LYS A 129 36.53 7.66 42.19
C LYS A 129 37.70 7.22 41.33
N ARG A 130 37.79 5.93 41.01
CA ARG A 130 38.82 5.39 40.10
C ARG A 130 38.71 5.96 38.68
N HIS A 131 37.49 6.18 38.18
CA HIS A 131 37.25 6.80 36.88
C HIS A 131 37.70 8.27 36.86
N LYS A 132 37.29 9.06 37.86
CA LYS A 132 37.68 10.47 38.00
C LYS A 132 39.18 10.64 38.28
N ALA A 133 39.81 9.72 39.00
CA ALA A 133 41.25 9.74 39.24
C ALA A 133 42.09 9.64 37.94
N LYS A 134 41.51 9.13 36.85
CA LYS A 134 42.12 9.12 35.51
C LYS A 134 41.87 10.42 34.72
N GLY A 135 41.30 11.45 35.35
CA GLY A 135 40.96 12.72 34.69
C GLY A 135 39.77 12.64 33.73
N LYS A 136 38.96 11.57 33.81
CA LYS A 136 37.82 11.33 32.92
C LYS A 136 36.52 11.89 33.49
N MET A 137 35.66 12.39 32.63
CA MET A 137 34.29 12.80 32.97
C MET A 137 33.38 11.57 33.08
N LEU A 138 32.39 11.61 33.98
CA LEU A 138 31.37 10.55 34.04
C LEU A 138 30.48 10.60 32.78
N VAL A 139 29.82 9.49 32.46
CA VAL A 139 29.02 9.36 31.23
C VAL A 139 27.94 10.44 31.10
N ARG A 140 27.19 10.73 32.16
CA ARG A 140 26.14 11.77 32.16
C ARG A 140 26.73 13.18 32.10
N GLU A 141 27.86 13.42 32.79
CA GLU A 141 28.60 14.69 32.70
C GLU A 141 29.08 14.95 31.25
N ARG A 142 29.47 13.89 30.51
CA ARG A 142 29.84 13.99 29.08
C ARG A 142 28.65 14.35 28.20
N ILE A 143 27.49 13.73 28.44
CA ILE A 143 26.26 14.02 27.68
C ILE A 143 25.82 15.47 27.94
N ASP A 144 25.78 15.91 29.20
CA ASP A 144 25.38 17.28 29.56
C ASP A 144 26.29 18.33 28.93
N ALA A 145 27.60 18.07 28.88
CA ALA A 145 28.56 18.97 28.24
C ALA A 145 28.51 18.93 26.70
N LEU A 146 28.07 17.81 26.11
CA LEU A 146 27.90 17.65 24.67
C LEU A 146 26.67 18.39 24.16
N MET A 147 25.58 18.38 24.92
CA MET A 147 24.32 18.97 24.53
C MET A 147 24.32 20.51 24.53
N ASP A 148 23.42 21.09 23.76
CA ASP A 148 23.15 22.53 23.80
C ASP A 148 22.50 22.93 25.12
N ALA A 149 22.95 24.04 25.70
CA ALA A 149 22.44 24.53 26.97
C ALA A 149 20.92 24.77 26.91
N GLY A 150 20.20 24.23 27.90
CA GLY A 150 18.74 24.34 28.00
C GLY A 150 17.96 23.41 27.06
N SER A 151 18.63 22.59 26.25
CA SER A 151 17.96 21.59 25.41
C SER A 151 17.49 20.38 26.22
N ALA A 152 16.42 19.72 25.75
CA ALA A 152 15.90 18.52 26.39
C ALA A 152 16.70 17.28 25.98
N PHE A 153 16.92 16.37 26.93
CA PHE A 153 17.43 15.03 26.65
C PHE A 153 16.28 14.02 26.81
N LEU A 154 15.95 13.32 25.73
CA LEU A 154 15.00 12.20 25.77
C LEU A 154 15.80 10.91 25.95
N GLU A 155 16.02 10.49 27.20
CA GLU A 155 16.73 9.26 27.52
C GLU A 155 15.88 8.02 27.21
N PHE A 156 16.51 6.97 26.69
CA PHE A 156 15.86 5.70 26.35
C PHE A 156 16.16 4.61 27.38
N SER A 157 15.14 3.83 27.71
CA SER A 157 15.22 2.57 28.47
C SER A 157 16.12 2.69 29.70
N GLN A 158 15.81 3.66 30.56
CA GLN A 158 16.57 3.96 31.77
C GLN A 158 16.74 2.72 32.66
N LEU A 159 15.72 1.87 32.74
CA LEU A 159 15.73 0.67 33.58
C LEU A 159 16.30 -0.58 32.88
N ALA A 160 16.94 -0.46 31.71
CA ALA A 160 17.54 -1.61 31.03
C ALA A 160 18.44 -2.42 31.99
N GLY A 161 18.27 -3.74 32.02
CA GLY A 161 19.05 -4.63 32.88
C GLY A 161 18.62 -4.68 34.36
N TYR A 162 17.62 -3.90 34.78
CA TYR A 162 17.11 -3.89 36.15
C TYR A 162 16.59 -5.28 36.57
N ASP A 163 17.12 -5.81 37.67
CA ASP A 163 16.83 -7.14 38.23
C ASP A 163 16.90 -8.30 37.21
N MET A 164 17.81 -8.23 36.23
CA MET A 164 17.95 -9.26 35.18
C MET A 164 19.07 -10.28 35.42
N TYR A 165 20.15 -9.91 36.09
CA TYR A 165 21.40 -10.70 36.12
C TYR A 165 21.73 -11.29 37.49
N GLY A 166 20.70 -11.62 38.27
CA GLY A 166 20.86 -12.16 39.62
C GLY A 166 21.43 -11.09 40.55
N GLU A 167 22.56 -11.38 41.19
CA GLU A 167 23.24 -10.44 42.11
C GLU A 167 24.04 -9.35 41.37
N GLU A 168 24.25 -9.48 40.06
CA GLU A 168 24.98 -8.49 39.27
C GLU A 168 24.07 -7.30 38.90
N GLU A 169 24.31 -6.15 39.54
CA GLU A 169 23.67 -4.91 39.10
C GLU A 169 24.36 -4.35 37.85
N VAL A 170 23.56 -4.06 36.81
CA VAL A 170 23.99 -3.43 35.55
C VAL A 170 23.08 -2.23 35.26
N PRO A 171 23.22 -1.11 36.01
CA PRO A 171 22.37 0.07 35.88
C PRO A 171 22.33 0.58 34.44
N ALA A 172 21.12 0.87 33.95
CA ALA A 172 20.83 1.31 32.58
C ALA A 172 21.41 0.40 31.47
N GLY A 173 21.79 -0.84 31.78
CA GLY A 173 22.47 -1.76 30.88
C GLY A 173 23.92 -1.38 30.60
N GLY A 174 24.55 -0.55 31.44
CA GLY A 174 25.93 -0.08 31.25
C GLY A 174 26.11 0.92 30.10
N ILE A 175 25.01 1.47 29.57
CA ILE A 175 25.00 2.40 28.45
C ILE A 175 23.86 3.40 28.58
N VAL A 176 24.15 4.68 28.42
CA VAL A 176 23.15 5.75 28.38
C VAL A 176 22.89 6.09 26.92
N THR A 177 21.63 6.02 26.50
CA THR A 177 21.21 6.32 25.14
C THR A 177 20.06 7.31 25.15
N GLY A 178 19.98 8.18 24.14
CA GLY A 178 18.88 9.14 24.05
C GLY A 178 19.01 10.10 22.87
N ILE A 179 18.03 10.99 22.72
CA ILE A 179 18.09 12.09 21.76
C ILE A 179 18.39 13.39 22.51
N GLY A 180 19.43 14.10 22.05
CA GLY A 180 19.78 15.44 22.50
C GLY A 180 19.96 16.39 21.33
N VAL A 181 19.98 17.69 21.60
CA VAL A 181 20.33 18.71 20.60
C VAL A 181 21.81 19.04 20.75
N VAL A 182 22.56 18.94 19.67
CA VAL A 182 24.00 19.23 19.61
C VAL A 182 24.23 20.18 18.44
N ALA A 183 24.74 21.38 18.72
CA ALA A 183 24.97 22.42 17.72
C ALA A 183 23.73 22.69 16.84
N GLY A 184 22.55 22.76 17.46
CA GLY A 184 21.26 22.99 16.80
C GLY A 184 20.66 21.77 16.09
N ARG A 185 21.28 20.59 16.15
CA ARG A 185 20.82 19.37 15.47
C ARG A 185 20.40 18.29 16.46
N GLN A 186 19.29 17.60 16.19
CA GLN A 186 18.88 16.43 16.97
C GLN A 186 19.77 15.24 16.61
N CYS A 187 20.44 14.68 17.61
CA CYS A 187 21.35 13.55 17.46
C CYS A 187 20.95 12.44 18.43
N VAL A 188 21.11 11.19 17.99
CA VAL A 188 21.10 10.04 18.91
C VAL A 188 22.47 9.93 19.54
N ILE A 189 22.52 9.99 20.86
CA ILE A 189 23.74 9.87 21.65
C ILE A 189 23.76 8.48 22.27
N VAL A 190 24.88 7.79 22.15
CA VAL A 190 25.12 6.44 22.70
C VAL A 190 26.42 6.49 23.50
N ALA A 191 26.34 6.42 24.82
CA ALA A 191 27.48 6.66 25.70
C ALA A 191 27.68 5.50 26.69
N ASN A 192 28.84 4.86 26.65
CA ASN A 192 29.15 3.77 27.58
C ASN A 192 29.42 4.30 28.99
N ASP A 193 28.91 3.60 30.00
CA ASP A 193 29.25 3.87 31.39
C ASP A 193 30.38 2.94 31.85
N ALA A 194 31.61 3.42 31.77
CA ALA A 194 32.79 2.68 32.21
C ALA A 194 32.80 2.36 33.72
N THR A 195 31.95 3.02 34.53
CA THR A 195 31.84 2.72 35.96
C THR A 195 31.02 1.45 36.21
N VAL A 196 30.12 1.07 35.29
CA VAL A 196 29.30 -0.14 35.38
C VAL A 196 30.06 -1.31 34.78
N LYS A 197 30.63 -2.18 35.63
CA LYS A 197 31.37 -3.39 35.21
C LYS A 197 32.43 -3.11 34.12
N GLY A 198 33.08 -1.95 34.17
CA GLY A 198 34.10 -1.54 33.19
C GLY A 198 33.54 -1.15 31.82
N GLY A 199 32.24 -0.84 31.71
CA GLY A 199 31.57 -0.54 30.45
C GLY A 199 31.41 -1.77 29.56
N THR A 200 31.48 -2.98 30.12
CA THR A 200 31.38 -4.23 29.36
C THR A 200 29.97 -4.45 28.80
N TYR A 201 29.88 -4.97 27.59
CA TYR A 201 28.60 -5.27 26.95
C TYR A 201 27.98 -6.55 27.54
N TYR A 202 26.83 -6.40 28.19
CA TYR A 202 25.91 -7.48 28.52
C TYR A 202 24.93 -7.70 27.35
N PRO A 203 24.18 -8.82 27.32
CA PRO A 203 23.17 -9.03 26.29
C PRO A 203 22.18 -7.85 26.17
N ILE A 204 21.80 -7.24 27.30
CA ILE A 204 20.90 -6.08 27.30
C ILE A 204 21.57 -4.80 26.77
N THR A 205 22.89 -4.64 26.98
CA THR A 205 23.67 -3.51 26.45
C THR A 205 23.65 -3.53 24.94
N VAL A 206 23.84 -4.72 24.33
CA VAL A 206 23.76 -4.90 22.87
C VAL A 206 22.37 -4.51 22.38
N LYS A 207 21.32 -5.08 22.99
CA LYS A 207 19.94 -4.78 22.61
C LYS A 207 19.62 -3.29 22.70
N LYS A 208 20.12 -2.60 23.73
CA LYS A 208 19.93 -1.16 23.94
C LYS A 208 20.69 -0.31 22.93
N HIS A 209 21.93 -0.69 22.60
CA HIS A 209 22.68 -0.03 21.54
C HIS A 209 21.96 -0.19 20.18
N LEU A 210 21.55 -1.41 19.83
CA LEU A 210 20.82 -1.66 18.58
C LEU A 210 19.49 -0.92 18.51
N ARG A 211 18.76 -0.82 19.62
CA ARG A 211 17.53 -0.03 19.66
C ARG A 211 17.79 1.47 19.42
N ALA A 212 18.86 2.03 19.99
CA ALA A 212 19.24 3.42 19.73
C ALA A 212 19.56 3.64 18.24
N GLN A 213 20.29 2.73 17.60
CA GLN A 213 20.55 2.79 16.15
C GLN A 213 19.28 2.62 15.32
N ALA A 214 18.34 1.77 15.73
CA ALA A 214 17.06 1.64 15.06
C ALA A 214 16.27 2.97 15.10
N ILE A 215 16.22 3.63 16.26
CA ILE A 215 15.62 4.96 16.40
C ILE A 215 16.34 5.98 15.52
N ALA A 216 17.68 5.95 15.49
CA ALA A 216 18.48 6.84 14.65
C ALA A 216 18.16 6.68 13.17
N ARG A 217 18.22 5.43 12.66
CA ARG A 217 17.91 5.09 11.26
C ARG A 217 16.50 5.49 10.88
N GLU A 218 15.51 5.04 11.67
CA GLU A 218 14.11 5.27 11.36
C GLU A 218 13.80 6.77 11.27
N ASN A 219 14.35 7.56 12.18
CA ASN A 219 14.09 9.00 12.28
C ASN A 219 15.14 9.88 11.59
N ASN A 220 16.09 9.30 10.84
CA ASN A 220 17.13 10.03 10.11
C ASN A 220 17.95 10.98 11.00
N LEU A 221 18.45 10.48 12.14
CA LEU A 221 19.19 11.25 13.13
C LEU A 221 20.67 10.85 13.14
N PRO A 222 21.62 11.80 13.07
CA PRO A 222 23.04 11.51 13.26
C PRO A 222 23.31 10.81 14.59
N CYS A 223 24.29 9.91 14.58
CA CYS A 223 24.71 9.14 15.75
C CYS A 223 26.01 9.68 16.33
N ILE A 224 26.07 9.88 17.64
CA ILE A 224 27.28 10.21 18.39
C ILE A 224 27.56 9.11 19.41
N TYR A 225 28.65 8.38 19.21
CA TYR A 225 29.09 7.29 20.07
C TYR A 225 30.19 7.78 21.02
N LEU A 226 29.90 7.91 22.32
CA LEU A 226 30.90 8.19 23.35
C LEU A 226 31.44 6.85 23.88
N VAL A 227 32.52 6.40 23.26
CA VAL A 227 33.06 5.04 23.43
C VAL A 227 34.00 4.98 24.63
N ASP A 228 33.67 4.09 25.57
CA ASP A 228 34.45 3.84 26.78
C ASP A 228 34.09 2.46 27.35
N SER A 229 34.54 1.40 26.69
CA SER A 229 34.10 0.02 26.95
C SER A 229 35.26 -0.97 27.03
N GLY A 230 35.30 -1.76 28.10
CA GLY A 230 36.25 -2.86 28.28
C GLY A 230 36.00 -4.10 27.42
N GLY A 231 35.04 -4.09 26.49
CA GLY A 231 34.72 -5.23 25.61
C GLY A 231 33.42 -5.96 26.00
N ALA A 232 33.28 -7.23 25.63
CA ALA A 232 32.09 -8.04 25.92
C ALA A 232 32.15 -8.74 27.28
N ASN A 233 30.99 -8.99 27.89
CA ASN A 233 30.89 -9.84 29.07
C ASN A 233 31.16 -11.31 28.69
N LEU A 234 32.42 -11.74 28.82
CA LEU A 234 32.89 -13.06 28.38
C LEU A 234 32.04 -14.25 28.90
N PRO A 235 31.57 -14.29 30.17
CA PRO A 235 30.72 -15.39 30.65
C PRO A 235 29.42 -15.56 29.85
N ARG A 236 28.92 -14.51 29.22
CA ARG A 236 27.66 -14.49 28.45
C ARG A 236 27.87 -14.31 26.95
N GLN A 237 29.07 -14.62 26.43
CA GLN A 237 29.43 -14.35 25.05
C GLN A 237 28.46 -14.96 24.01
N ALA A 238 27.84 -16.10 24.32
CA ALA A 238 26.89 -16.78 23.42
C ALA A 238 25.67 -15.88 23.10
N ASP A 239 25.20 -15.10 24.09
CA ASP A 239 24.07 -14.18 23.99
C ASP A 239 24.51 -12.76 23.56
N ILE A 240 25.77 -12.60 23.13
CA ILE A 240 26.36 -11.31 22.78
C ILE A 240 26.98 -11.32 21.38
N PHE A 241 27.52 -12.44 20.90
CA PHE A 241 28.40 -12.44 19.71
C PHE A 241 27.74 -12.88 18.41
N ALA A 242 27.15 -14.09 18.37
CA ALA A 242 26.97 -14.80 17.11
C ALA A 242 25.65 -14.55 16.33
N ASP A 243 24.55 -14.22 17.00
CA ASP A 243 23.22 -14.13 16.37
C ASP A 243 23.02 -12.83 15.57
N ARG A 244 21.97 -12.76 14.75
CA ARG A 244 21.68 -11.64 13.85
C ARG A 244 21.61 -10.29 14.57
N GLU A 245 21.00 -10.24 15.75
CA GLU A 245 20.81 -9.01 16.53
C GLU A 245 21.77 -8.95 17.73
N HIS A 246 22.97 -9.53 17.56
CA HIS A 246 24.07 -9.47 18.52
C HIS A 246 25.10 -8.39 18.14
N PHE A 247 26.24 -8.35 18.83
CA PHE A 247 27.22 -7.25 18.81
C PHE A 247 27.66 -6.83 17.40
N GLY A 248 27.85 -7.79 16.48
CA GLY A 248 28.22 -7.51 15.08
C GLY A 248 27.20 -6.67 14.31
N ARG A 249 25.93 -6.67 14.74
CA ARG A 249 24.86 -5.89 14.12
C ARG A 249 25.05 -4.38 14.29
N ILE A 250 25.80 -3.96 15.32
CA ILE A 250 26.17 -2.56 15.55
C ILE A 250 26.94 -2.02 14.33
N PHE A 251 27.93 -2.78 13.86
CA PHE A 251 28.80 -2.40 12.75
C PHE A 251 28.05 -2.42 11.41
N TYR A 252 27.23 -3.45 11.19
CA TYR A 252 26.33 -3.50 10.03
C TYR A 252 25.44 -2.25 9.98
N ASN A 253 24.89 -1.87 11.13
CA ASN A 253 24.03 -0.69 11.20
C ASN A 253 24.81 0.61 10.96
N GLN A 254 26.00 0.78 11.53
CA GLN A 254 26.85 1.95 11.29
C GLN A 254 27.16 2.09 9.79
N ALA A 255 27.67 1.03 9.14
CA ALA A 255 28.03 1.08 7.72
C ALA A 255 26.85 1.43 6.81
N THR A 256 25.69 0.81 7.06
CA THR A 256 24.50 1.05 6.23
C THR A 256 23.86 2.41 6.50
N MET A 257 23.85 2.90 7.75
CA MET A 257 23.39 4.26 8.06
C MET A 257 24.31 5.32 7.45
N SER A 258 25.63 5.13 7.49
CA SER A 258 26.60 5.99 6.79
C SER A 258 26.31 6.03 5.28
N ALA A 259 26.08 4.86 4.65
CA ALA A 259 25.72 4.77 3.24
C ALA A 259 24.36 5.42 2.90
N GLU A 260 23.41 5.46 3.85
CA GLU A 260 22.14 6.17 3.76
C GLU A 260 22.29 7.71 3.95
N GLY A 261 23.50 8.18 4.29
CA GLY A 261 23.78 9.60 4.55
C GLY A 261 23.51 10.06 5.98
N ILE A 262 23.34 9.11 6.92
CA ILE A 262 23.16 9.39 8.35
C ILE A 262 24.53 9.39 9.02
N ALA A 263 25.02 10.57 9.39
CA ALA A 263 26.37 10.74 9.93
C ALA A 263 26.62 9.89 11.20
N GLN A 264 27.77 9.20 11.21
CA GLN A 264 28.27 8.38 12.31
C GLN A 264 29.52 9.04 12.90
N ILE A 265 29.45 9.47 14.17
CA ILE A 265 30.54 10.18 14.86
C ILE A 265 30.97 9.36 16.07
N ALA A 266 32.25 9.04 16.18
CA ALA A 266 32.79 8.32 17.34
C ALA A 266 33.73 9.19 18.15
N VAL A 267 33.62 9.12 19.47
CA VAL A 267 34.48 9.81 20.43
C VAL A 267 35.05 8.77 21.39
N VAL A 268 36.30 8.36 21.17
CA VAL A 268 37.02 7.38 21.97
C VAL A 268 37.60 8.05 23.19
N MET A 269 36.92 7.87 24.33
CA MET A 269 37.25 8.52 25.61
C MET A 269 37.78 7.50 26.64
N GLY A 270 38.18 6.32 26.18
CA GLY A 270 38.61 5.21 27.00
C GLY A 270 39.02 3.99 26.20
N SER A 271 38.96 2.82 26.82
CA SER A 271 39.30 1.58 26.14
C SER A 271 38.26 1.24 25.06
N CYS A 272 38.73 0.73 23.93
CA CYS A 272 37.94 0.31 22.81
C CYS A 272 38.61 -0.93 22.17
N THR A 273 38.35 -2.10 22.76
CA THR A 273 39.08 -3.34 22.45
C THR A 273 38.28 -4.35 21.62
N ALA A 274 38.99 -5.19 20.87
CA ALA A 274 38.47 -6.31 20.09
C ALA A 274 37.38 -5.87 19.11
N GLY A 275 36.22 -6.51 19.13
CA GLY A 275 35.11 -6.11 18.26
C GLY A 275 34.71 -4.65 18.43
N GLY A 276 34.84 -4.08 19.64
CA GLY A 276 34.50 -2.68 19.91
C GLY A 276 35.31 -1.69 19.09
N ALA A 277 36.53 -2.05 18.68
CA ALA A 277 37.41 -1.23 17.85
C ALA A 277 36.79 -0.81 16.50
N TYR A 278 35.81 -1.57 16.01
CA TYR A 278 35.09 -1.22 14.79
C TYR A 278 34.11 -0.05 14.96
N VAL A 279 33.69 0.29 16.19
CA VAL A 279 32.82 1.47 16.41
C VAL A 279 33.49 2.76 15.92
N PRO A 280 34.72 3.11 16.35
CA PRO A 280 35.44 4.24 15.79
C PRO A 280 35.98 3.98 14.38
N ALA A 281 36.48 2.78 14.07
CA ALA A 281 37.07 2.54 12.75
C ALA A 281 36.05 2.58 11.60
N MET A 282 34.75 2.42 11.88
CA MET A 282 33.66 2.49 10.89
C MET A 282 32.77 3.74 11.05
N ALA A 283 33.16 4.68 11.91
CA ALA A 283 32.51 5.98 11.97
C ALA A 283 33.02 6.87 10.82
N ASP A 284 32.19 7.82 10.38
CA ASP A 284 32.58 8.77 9.33
C ASP A 284 33.68 9.72 9.83
N GLN A 285 33.61 10.06 11.12
CA GLN A 285 34.58 10.91 11.81
C GLN A 285 34.80 10.42 13.23
N SER A 286 36.07 10.25 13.58
CA SER A 286 36.54 9.66 14.83
C SER A 286 37.47 10.59 15.60
N ILE A 287 37.13 10.83 16.86
CA ILE A 287 37.90 11.64 17.80
C ILE A 287 38.48 10.72 18.87
N ILE A 288 39.76 10.87 19.22
CA ILE A 288 40.41 10.07 20.28
C ILE A 288 41.08 10.96 21.32
N VAL A 289 40.89 10.63 22.60
CA VAL A 289 41.49 11.37 23.72
C VAL A 289 42.88 10.82 24.04
N ARG A 290 43.90 11.66 23.94
CA ARG A 290 45.29 11.32 24.31
C ARG A 290 45.40 10.75 25.72
N GLY A 291 46.15 9.65 25.88
CA GLY A 291 46.49 9.04 27.17
C GLY A 291 45.34 8.29 27.85
N ASN A 292 44.12 8.38 27.33
CA ASN A 292 42.93 7.72 27.86
C ASN A 292 42.25 6.82 26.82
N GLY A 293 42.15 7.30 25.58
CA GLY A 293 41.54 6.60 24.46
C GLY A 293 42.50 5.60 23.84
N THR A 294 42.06 4.35 23.70
CA THR A 294 42.88 3.29 23.07
C THR A 294 42.01 2.40 22.17
N VAL A 295 42.45 2.12 20.95
CA VAL A 295 41.75 1.26 19.98
C VAL A 295 42.66 0.10 19.56
N PHE A 296 42.20 -1.15 19.70
CA PHE A 296 42.97 -2.31 19.21
C PHE A 296 42.11 -3.57 19.10
N LEU A 297 42.40 -4.44 18.13
CA LEU A 297 41.72 -5.73 17.97
C LEU A 297 42.11 -6.77 19.03
N GLY A 298 43.32 -6.65 19.59
CA GLY A 298 43.78 -7.43 20.72
C GLY A 298 44.50 -6.53 21.69
N GLY A 299 44.07 -6.46 22.94
CA GLY A 299 44.76 -5.64 23.93
C GLY A 299 46.12 -6.21 24.34
N PRO A 300 46.92 -5.45 25.10
CA PRO A 300 48.23 -5.91 25.55
C PRO A 300 48.27 -7.31 26.17
N PRO A 301 47.27 -7.74 26.98
CA PRO A 301 47.24 -9.11 27.49
C PRO A 301 47.15 -10.18 26.39
N LEU A 302 46.38 -9.90 25.32
CA LEU A 302 46.21 -10.83 24.19
C LEU A 302 47.45 -10.84 23.30
N VAL A 303 48.06 -9.67 23.06
CA VAL A 303 49.30 -9.56 22.29
C VAL A 303 50.43 -10.31 22.98
N LYS A 304 50.60 -10.11 24.30
CA LYS A 304 51.57 -10.83 25.12
C LYS A 304 51.32 -12.34 25.08
N ALA A 305 50.06 -12.78 25.18
CA ALA A 305 49.71 -14.20 25.13
C ALA A 305 49.97 -14.83 23.75
N ALA A 306 49.76 -14.09 22.66
CA ALA A 306 49.89 -14.61 21.30
C ALA A 306 51.31 -14.55 20.73
N THR A 307 52.09 -13.53 21.10
CA THR A 307 53.38 -13.21 20.47
C THR A 307 54.56 -13.13 21.45
N GLY A 308 54.29 -13.02 22.75
CA GLY A 308 55.31 -12.76 23.77
C GLY A 308 55.76 -11.30 23.88
N GLU A 309 55.27 -10.40 23.02
CA GLU A 309 55.60 -8.98 23.05
C GLU A 309 54.98 -8.27 24.26
N GLU A 310 55.79 -7.51 25.00
CA GLU A 310 55.33 -6.62 26.07
C GLU A 310 55.24 -5.19 25.54
N ILE A 311 54.01 -4.72 25.33
CA ILE A 311 53.71 -3.39 24.81
C ILE A 311 52.65 -2.72 25.68
N SER A 312 52.75 -1.41 25.89
CA SER A 312 51.72 -0.66 26.62
C SER A 312 50.46 -0.44 25.78
N ALA A 313 49.33 -0.12 26.42
CA ALA A 313 48.08 0.15 25.70
C ALA A 313 48.15 1.42 24.83
N GLU A 314 48.93 2.42 25.25
CA GLU A 314 49.12 3.67 24.49
C GLU A 314 50.04 3.45 23.28
N GLU A 315 51.12 2.67 23.42
CA GLU A 315 52.01 2.34 22.29
C GLU A 315 51.33 1.42 21.28
N LEU A 316 50.47 0.50 21.74
CA LEU A 316 49.78 -0.45 20.86
C LEU A 316 48.67 0.20 20.01
N GLY A 317 47.96 1.19 20.58
CA GLY A 317 46.76 1.74 19.94
C GLY A 317 46.25 3.01 20.60
N GLY A 318 47.14 3.86 21.09
CA GLY A 318 46.81 5.16 21.67
C GLY A 318 46.47 6.22 20.62
N ALA A 319 46.24 7.44 21.11
CA ALA A 319 45.88 8.57 20.24
C ALA A 319 47.01 8.97 19.28
N ASP A 320 48.25 8.92 19.76
CA ASP A 320 49.43 9.31 18.97
C ASP A 320 49.59 8.40 17.73
N LEU A 321 49.46 7.08 17.92
CA LEU A 321 49.53 6.09 16.84
C LEU A 321 48.39 6.26 15.83
N HIS A 322 47.14 6.37 16.30
CA HIS A 322 46.00 6.37 15.40
C HIS A 322 45.77 7.68 14.64
N CYS A 323 46.18 8.83 15.19
CA CYS A 323 46.12 10.11 14.49
C CYS A 323 47.35 10.41 13.64
N SER A 324 48.53 9.87 13.96
CA SER A 324 49.78 10.23 13.27
C SER A 324 50.30 9.18 12.30
N GLU A 325 50.02 7.90 12.55
CA GLU A 325 50.60 6.79 11.78
C GLU A 325 49.54 5.96 11.06
N SER A 326 48.55 5.41 11.79
CA SER A 326 47.61 4.46 11.21
C SER A 326 46.44 5.10 10.48
N GLY A 327 46.06 6.33 10.85
CA GLY A 327 44.89 7.03 10.32
C GLY A 327 43.53 6.40 10.67
N VAL A 328 43.45 5.67 11.80
CA VAL A 328 42.17 5.05 12.26
C VAL A 328 41.26 6.10 12.90
N THR A 329 41.83 7.20 13.41
CA THR A 329 41.08 8.28 14.04
C THR A 329 41.54 9.63 13.49
N ASP A 330 40.59 10.54 13.27
CA ASP A 330 40.81 11.77 12.50
C ASP A 330 41.19 12.97 13.36
N TYR A 331 40.71 13.02 14.61
CA TYR A 331 40.88 14.18 15.49
C TYR A 331 41.55 13.81 16.80
N TYR A 332 42.63 14.53 17.11
CA TYR A 332 43.43 14.35 18.32
C TYR A 332 42.93 15.27 19.45
N ALA A 333 42.31 14.70 20.48
CA ALA A 333 41.81 15.44 21.63
C ALA A 333 42.75 15.35 22.84
N LEU A 334 42.84 16.45 23.60
CA LEU A 334 43.74 16.57 24.76
C LEU A 334 43.07 16.15 26.08
N SER A 335 41.74 16.11 26.10
CA SER A 335 40.92 15.77 27.27
C SER A 335 39.50 15.48 26.82
N ASP A 336 38.68 14.91 27.72
CA ASP A 336 37.25 14.71 27.50
C ASP A 336 36.53 16.00 27.06
N LYS A 337 36.84 17.14 27.70
CA LYS A 337 36.26 18.45 27.34
C LYS A 337 36.64 18.89 25.93
N HIS A 338 37.91 18.69 25.54
CA HIS A 338 38.35 19.02 24.19
C HIS A 338 37.68 18.11 23.16
N ALA A 339 37.57 16.81 23.45
CA ALA A 339 36.88 15.86 22.57
C ALA A 339 35.40 16.21 22.36
N ILE A 340 34.71 16.63 23.42
CA ILE A 340 33.32 17.09 23.34
C ILE A 340 33.21 18.35 22.45
N SER A 341 34.14 19.31 22.60
CA SER A 341 34.17 20.49 21.73
C SER A 341 34.38 20.13 20.25
N LEU A 342 35.25 19.15 19.97
CA LEU A 342 35.47 18.64 18.61
C LEU A 342 34.23 17.92 18.07
N ALA A 343 33.57 17.10 18.88
CA ALA A 343 32.34 16.41 18.48
C ALA A 343 31.22 17.42 18.13
N ARG A 344 31.08 18.50 18.90
CA ARG A 344 30.16 19.60 18.59
C ARG A 344 30.54 20.31 17.29
N ALA A 345 31.83 20.54 17.05
CA ALA A 345 32.32 21.16 15.81
C ALA A 345 32.06 20.26 14.58
N VAL A 346 32.24 18.95 14.72
CA VAL A 346 31.89 17.95 13.72
C VAL A 346 30.40 18.02 13.37
N VAL A 347 29.52 18.02 14.36
CA VAL A 347 28.07 18.12 14.13
C VAL A 347 27.70 19.44 13.43
N ALA A 348 28.33 20.56 13.83
CA ALA A 348 28.14 21.85 13.18
C ALA A 348 28.62 21.84 11.71
N GLY A 349 29.64 21.05 11.40
CA GLY A 349 30.19 20.87 10.04
C GLY A 349 29.29 20.04 9.11
N LEU A 350 28.31 19.29 9.62
CA LEU A 350 27.37 18.49 8.80
C LEU A 350 26.40 19.35 7.97
N GLY A 351 26.46 20.68 8.09
CA GLY A 351 25.57 21.62 7.40
C GLY A 351 24.13 21.61 7.91
N PRO A 352 23.26 22.48 7.38
CA PRO A 352 21.84 22.49 7.72
C PRO A 352 21.19 21.17 7.30
N SER A 353 20.33 20.62 8.16
CA SER A 353 19.52 19.44 7.78
C SER A 353 18.54 19.85 6.67
N GLU A 354 18.79 19.42 5.44
CA GLU A 354 17.92 19.73 4.29
C GLU A 354 16.47 19.23 4.47
N LEU A 355 16.27 18.24 5.35
CA LEU A 355 14.99 17.56 5.61
C LEU A 355 14.28 18.09 6.87
N ALA A 356 14.99 18.71 7.81
CA ALA A 356 14.40 19.22 9.05
C ALA A 356 13.38 20.33 8.74
N GLY A 357 12.12 20.10 9.10
CA GLY A 357 11.04 21.08 8.95
C GLY A 357 10.31 21.08 7.60
N ARG A 358 10.72 20.26 6.62
CA ARG A 358 9.95 20.08 5.37
C ARG A 358 8.78 19.11 5.51
N HIS A 359 8.86 18.20 6.48
CA HIS A 359 7.87 17.15 6.73
C HIS A 359 7.27 17.32 8.13
N MET A 360 5.93 17.23 8.26
CA MET A 360 5.15 17.65 9.46
C MET A 360 5.31 19.14 9.81
N GLN A 361 4.72 20.01 8.98
CA GLN A 361 4.63 21.44 9.29
C GLN A 361 3.85 21.68 10.59
N ILE A 362 4.29 22.68 11.35
CA ILE A 362 3.51 23.24 12.45
C ILE A 362 2.29 23.91 11.81
N THR A 363 1.11 23.42 12.14
CA THR A 363 -0.18 23.95 11.70
C THR A 363 -0.83 24.70 12.85
N GLY A 364 -1.12 25.98 12.67
CA GLY A 364 -1.84 26.78 13.67
C GLY A 364 -0.98 27.23 14.86
N ALA A 365 -1.66 27.74 15.90
CA ALA A 365 -1.03 28.20 17.13
C ALA A 365 -0.74 27.02 18.07
N ILE A 366 0.36 27.10 18.83
CA ILE A 366 0.69 26.11 19.86
C ILE A 366 -0.03 26.52 21.15
N ASP A 367 -1.24 25.98 21.33
CA ASP A 367 -2.01 26.19 22.56
C ASP A 367 -1.68 25.12 23.60
N GLU A 368 -1.55 25.51 24.86
CA GLU A 368 -1.53 24.53 25.95
C GLU A 368 -2.92 23.88 26.12
N PRO A 369 -3.00 22.64 26.64
CA PRO A 369 -4.27 22.02 26.98
C PRO A 369 -5.02 22.87 28.02
N ILE A 370 -6.36 22.85 27.95
CA ILE A 370 -7.22 23.60 28.88
C ILE A 370 -7.10 23.04 30.30
N TYR A 371 -6.91 21.73 30.43
CA TYR A 371 -6.86 21.02 31.71
C TYR A 371 -5.42 20.71 32.12
N ASN A 372 -5.17 20.67 33.43
CA ASN A 372 -3.83 20.47 33.97
C ASN A 372 -3.35 19.02 33.72
N ALA A 373 -2.11 18.86 33.26
CA ALA A 373 -1.49 17.56 33.05
C ALA A 373 -1.36 16.72 34.34
N GLU A 374 -1.30 17.35 35.52
CA GLU A 374 -1.28 16.61 36.80
C GLU A 374 -2.59 15.86 37.09
N GLU A 375 -3.70 16.28 36.48
CA GLU A 375 -4.98 15.59 36.68
C GLU A 375 -4.98 14.16 36.10
N LEU A 376 -4.01 13.84 35.22
CA LEU A 376 -3.81 12.47 34.72
C LEU A 376 -3.60 11.44 35.83
N TYR A 377 -3.06 11.85 36.98
CA TYR A 377 -2.88 10.98 38.14
C TYR A 377 -4.23 10.46 38.69
N GLY A 378 -5.22 11.34 38.78
CA GLY A 378 -6.55 11.01 39.33
C GLY A 378 -7.53 10.35 38.34
N ILE A 379 -7.21 10.33 37.05
CA ILE A 379 -8.09 9.77 36.00
C ILE A 379 -7.91 8.27 35.84
N VAL A 380 -6.67 7.84 35.55
CA VAL A 380 -6.41 6.43 35.20
C VAL A 380 -6.18 5.59 36.46
N GLY A 381 -5.50 6.15 37.46
CA GLY A 381 -5.19 5.47 38.71
C GLY A 381 -4.35 4.19 38.54
N ALA A 382 -4.21 3.43 39.64
CA ALA A 382 -3.45 2.18 39.65
C ALA A 382 -4.32 0.92 39.42
N ASN A 383 -5.64 1.02 39.57
CA ASN A 383 -6.54 -0.12 39.45
C ASN A 383 -7.01 -0.32 38.00
N LEU A 384 -6.34 -1.23 37.29
CA LEU A 384 -6.65 -1.55 35.89
C LEU A 384 -8.02 -2.23 35.66
N LYS A 385 -8.74 -2.65 36.72
CA LYS A 385 -10.10 -3.19 36.61
C LYS A 385 -11.15 -2.07 36.51
N LYS A 386 -10.83 -0.84 36.96
CA LYS A 386 -11.73 0.32 36.81
C LYS A 386 -11.66 0.86 35.39
N THR A 387 -12.82 1.08 34.78
CA THR A 387 -12.95 1.74 33.48
C THR A 387 -12.90 3.25 33.62
N PHE A 388 -12.30 3.94 32.66
CA PHE A 388 -12.30 5.39 32.54
C PHE A 388 -12.47 5.78 31.07
N ASP A 389 -12.88 7.03 30.79
CA ASP A 389 -12.95 7.52 29.41
C ASP A 389 -11.58 8.01 28.93
N VAL A 390 -11.02 7.36 27.90
CA VAL A 390 -9.72 7.75 27.31
C VAL A 390 -9.71 9.19 26.76
N ARG A 391 -10.88 9.77 26.46
CA ARG A 391 -11.01 11.19 26.07
C ARG A 391 -10.48 12.13 27.15
N GLU A 392 -10.57 11.76 28.43
CA GLU A 392 -10.03 12.56 29.53
C GLU A 392 -8.50 12.62 29.50
N VAL A 393 -7.84 11.56 29.02
CA VAL A 393 -6.39 11.56 28.77
C VAL A 393 -6.06 12.43 27.55
N ILE A 394 -6.82 12.28 26.46
CA ILE A 394 -6.64 13.06 25.23
C ILE A 394 -6.75 14.57 25.52
N ALA A 395 -7.76 14.99 26.29
CA ALA A 395 -8.01 16.38 26.63
C ALA A 395 -6.83 17.06 27.35
N ARG A 396 -5.97 16.30 28.04
CA ARG A 396 -4.80 16.81 28.81
C ARG A 396 -3.48 16.74 28.06
N ILE A 397 -3.46 16.15 26.86
CA ILE A 397 -2.24 16.02 26.05
C ILE A 397 -2.28 16.82 24.74
N VAL A 398 -3.47 17.09 24.18
CA VAL A 398 -3.62 17.78 22.89
C VAL A 398 -3.75 19.30 23.03
N ASP A 399 -3.34 20.04 22.01
CA ASP A 399 -3.37 21.51 22.02
C ASP A 399 -4.80 22.05 22.19
N GLY A 400 -4.97 22.96 23.15
CA GLY A 400 -6.26 23.53 23.53
C GLY A 400 -7.35 22.51 23.84
N SER A 401 -6.98 21.28 24.19
CA SER A 401 -7.90 20.16 24.43
C SER A 401 -8.84 19.86 23.25
N ARG A 402 -8.47 20.27 22.02
CA ARG A 402 -9.30 20.10 20.80
C ARG A 402 -9.13 18.71 20.19
N PHE A 403 -10.25 18.03 19.94
CA PHE A 403 -10.25 16.68 19.38
C PHE A 403 -11.41 16.45 18.42
N ASP A 404 -11.10 16.15 17.17
CA ASP A 404 -12.07 15.83 16.12
C ASP A 404 -12.32 14.33 16.07
N GLU A 405 -13.35 13.88 16.80
CA GLU A 405 -13.62 12.46 16.97
C GLU A 405 -14.23 11.82 15.70
N PHE A 406 -13.47 10.92 15.09
CA PHE A 406 -13.90 10.12 13.95
C PHE A 406 -14.78 8.95 14.39
N LYS A 407 -15.90 8.75 13.67
CA LYS A 407 -16.87 7.66 13.94
C LYS A 407 -17.25 7.57 15.43
N LYS A 408 -17.58 8.70 16.05
CA LYS A 408 -17.94 8.80 17.48
C LYS A 408 -19.00 7.79 17.93
N ARG A 409 -20.00 7.51 17.10
CA ARG A 409 -21.15 6.62 17.40
C ARG A 409 -21.01 5.19 16.81
N TYR A 410 -19.81 4.76 16.44
CA TYR A 410 -19.57 3.43 15.86
C TYR A 410 -18.29 2.85 16.45
N GLY A 411 -18.33 1.60 16.92
CA GLY A 411 -17.19 0.96 17.58
C GLY A 411 -16.66 1.79 18.76
N GLU A 412 -17.53 2.16 19.70
CA GLU A 412 -17.25 3.14 20.76
C GLU A 412 -16.15 2.72 21.74
N THR A 413 -15.81 1.43 21.78
CA THR A 413 -14.68 0.90 22.58
C THR A 413 -13.31 1.25 22.01
N LEU A 414 -13.24 1.81 20.80
CA LEU A 414 -12.03 2.40 20.23
C LEU A 414 -12.31 3.84 19.83
N VAL A 415 -11.77 4.78 20.60
CA VAL A 415 -11.84 6.21 20.30
C VAL A 415 -10.80 6.52 19.25
N THR A 416 -11.20 7.19 18.18
CA THR A 416 -10.31 7.61 17.10
C THR A 416 -10.58 9.04 16.73
N GLY A 417 -9.57 9.83 16.42
CA GLY A 417 -9.78 11.21 15.99
C GLY A 417 -8.51 11.98 15.73
N PHE A 418 -8.65 13.19 15.18
CA PHE A 418 -7.53 14.07 14.87
C PHE A 418 -7.32 15.12 15.95
N ALA A 419 -6.06 15.45 16.19
CA ALA A 419 -5.65 16.51 17.11
C ALA A 419 -4.33 17.14 16.66
N THR A 420 -3.86 18.13 17.42
CA THR A 420 -2.50 18.67 17.33
C THR A 420 -1.79 18.55 18.68
N ILE A 421 -0.47 18.32 18.64
CA ILE A 421 0.41 18.40 19.81
C ILE A 421 1.63 19.24 19.42
N TYR A 422 1.87 20.34 20.13
CA TYR A 422 2.88 21.34 19.77
C TYR A 422 2.74 21.79 18.31
N GLY A 423 1.50 22.03 17.88
CA GLY A 423 1.11 22.43 16.53
C GLY A 423 1.31 21.36 15.45
N ARG A 424 1.73 20.14 15.81
CA ARG A 424 1.87 19.03 14.84
C ARG A 424 0.60 18.19 14.83
N ARG A 425 -0.01 18.06 13.65
CA ARG A 425 -1.20 17.23 13.47
C ARG A 425 -0.88 15.74 13.64
N LEU A 426 -1.75 15.02 14.34
CA LEU A 426 -1.70 13.58 14.52
C LEU A 426 -3.10 12.95 14.51
N GLY A 427 -3.16 11.66 14.21
CA GLY A 427 -4.32 10.81 14.48
C GLY A 427 -4.10 10.06 15.79
N ILE A 428 -5.13 9.93 16.61
CA ILE A 428 -5.09 9.22 17.89
C ILE A 428 -6.01 8.01 17.81
N LEU A 429 -5.56 6.86 18.30
CA LEU A 429 -6.40 5.70 18.60
C LEU A 429 -6.24 5.37 20.09
N GLY A 430 -7.32 5.41 20.85
CA GLY A 430 -7.33 5.12 22.29
C GLY A 430 -8.36 4.07 22.66
N ASN A 431 -7.98 3.11 23.49
CA ASN A 431 -8.91 2.08 23.96
C ASN A 431 -9.83 2.63 25.05
N ASN A 432 -11.12 2.30 24.93
CA ASN A 432 -12.17 2.62 25.90
C ASN A 432 -12.95 1.36 26.33
N GLY A 433 -12.34 0.18 26.16
CA GLY A 433 -12.94 -1.12 26.38
C GLY A 433 -12.31 -2.22 25.51
N VAL A 434 -12.94 -3.39 25.47
CA VAL A 434 -12.54 -4.52 24.59
C VAL A 434 -12.75 -4.19 23.11
N LEU A 435 -11.95 -4.76 22.21
CA LEU A 435 -12.13 -4.55 20.77
C LEU A 435 -13.20 -5.49 20.20
N PHE A 436 -14.23 -4.90 19.58
CA PHE A 436 -15.22 -5.60 18.76
C PHE A 436 -14.85 -5.52 17.27
N SER A 437 -15.59 -6.23 16.42
CA SER A 437 -15.44 -6.18 14.95
C SER A 437 -15.56 -4.75 14.40
N GLU A 438 -16.53 -3.99 14.92
CA GLU A 438 -16.78 -2.59 14.57
C GLU A 438 -15.59 -1.70 14.95
N SER A 439 -15.03 -1.93 16.14
CA SER A 439 -13.85 -1.21 16.64
C SER A 439 -12.63 -1.47 15.75
N ALA A 440 -12.41 -2.73 15.34
CA ALA A 440 -11.32 -3.09 14.44
C ALA A 440 -11.48 -2.49 13.03
N LEU A 441 -12.70 -2.53 12.47
CA LEU A 441 -13.02 -1.89 11.19
C LEU A 441 -12.85 -0.36 11.24
N LYS A 442 -13.28 0.27 12.33
CA LYS A 442 -13.07 1.69 12.59
C LYS A 442 -11.59 2.04 12.65
N GLY A 443 -10.82 1.28 13.43
CA GLY A 443 -9.37 1.50 13.56
C GLY A 443 -8.63 1.32 12.24
N ALA A 444 -8.95 0.27 11.47
CA ALA A 444 -8.36 0.03 10.16
C ALA A 444 -8.60 1.23 9.21
N HIS A 445 -9.86 1.65 9.05
CA HIS A 445 -10.22 2.80 8.21
C HIS A 445 -9.54 4.09 8.71
N PHE A 446 -9.49 4.31 10.02
CA PHE A 446 -8.83 5.50 10.56
C PHE A 446 -7.32 5.53 10.27
N VAL A 447 -6.64 4.38 10.39
CA VAL A 447 -5.23 4.26 10.01
C VAL A 447 -5.04 4.50 8.51
N GLU A 448 -5.93 3.98 7.65
CA GLU A 448 -5.92 4.27 6.21
C GLU A 448 -6.02 5.76 5.91
N LEU A 449 -6.92 6.48 6.59
CA LEU A 449 -7.06 7.94 6.47
C LEU A 449 -5.78 8.68 6.90
N CYS A 450 -5.16 8.26 8.01
CA CYS A 450 -3.91 8.84 8.47
C CYS A 450 -2.78 8.59 7.45
N CYS A 451 -2.67 7.37 6.93
CA CYS A 451 -1.71 6.99 5.90
C CYS A 451 -1.90 7.78 4.60
N GLN A 452 -3.14 7.93 4.12
CA GLN A 452 -3.45 8.68 2.90
C GLN A 452 -3.06 10.16 3.02
N ARG A 453 -3.17 10.73 4.22
CA ARG A 453 -2.90 12.15 4.50
C ARG A 453 -1.50 12.40 5.05
N SER A 454 -0.65 11.37 5.15
CA SER A 454 0.67 11.44 5.78
C SER A 454 0.64 12.00 7.21
N ILE A 455 -0.37 11.62 7.99
CA ILE A 455 -0.55 12.05 9.38
C ILE A 455 0.04 10.97 10.31
N PRO A 456 0.93 11.33 11.25
CA PRO A 456 1.42 10.44 12.30
C PRO A 456 0.30 9.87 13.17
N VAL A 457 0.54 8.70 13.75
CA VAL A 457 -0.47 8.00 14.57
C VAL A 457 0.04 7.77 15.99
N LEU A 458 -0.75 8.19 16.98
CA LEU A 458 -0.55 7.93 18.41
C LEU A 458 -1.52 6.84 18.87
N PHE A 459 -0.99 5.78 19.47
CA PHE A 459 -1.76 4.70 20.09
C PHE A 459 -1.72 4.84 21.61
N LEU A 460 -2.88 5.00 22.24
CA LEU A 460 -3.05 4.99 23.69
C LEU A 460 -3.59 3.62 24.12
N GLN A 461 -2.70 2.76 24.60
CA GLN A 461 -3.04 1.37 24.94
C GLN A 461 -3.64 1.26 26.35
N ASN A 462 -4.89 0.82 26.38
CA ASN A 462 -5.57 0.31 27.58
C ASN A 462 -6.51 -0.82 27.18
N ILE A 463 -5.93 -1.94 26.76
CA ILE A 463 -6.63 -3.04 26.10
C ILE A 463 -6.46 -4.38 26.82
N THR A 464 -7.60 -5.01 27.12
CA THR A 464 -7.69 -6.35 27.71
C THR A 464 -7.78 -7.46 26.67
N GLY A 465 -8.14 -7.13 25.42
CA GLY A 465 -8.19 -8.06 24.30
C GLY A 465 -9.35 -7.77 23.35
N PHE A 466 -9.63 -8.73 22.48
CA PHE A 466 -10.82 -8.74 21.63
C PHE A 466 -12.00 -9.38 22.38
N MET A 467 -13.23 -9.07 21.96
CA MET A 467 -14.40 -9.79 22.43
C MET A 467 -14.28 -11.29 22.08
N VAL A 468 -14.78 -12.16 22.94
CA VAL A 468 -14.78 -13.61 22.74
C VAL A 468 -16.20 -14.17 22.77
N GLY A 469 -16.43 -15.29 22.09
CA GLY A 469 -17.73 -15.97 22.05
C GLY A 469 -18.13 -16.38 20.65
N ARG A 470 -19.05 -17.35 20.54
CA ARG A 470 -19.50 -17.90 19.25
C ARG A 470 -19.98 -16.81 18.29
N ASP A 471 -20.77 -15.87 18.78
CA ASP A 471 -21.35 -14.80 17.93
C ASP A 471 -20.27 -13.84 17.41
N ALA A 472 -19.24 -13.55 18.22
CA ALA A 472 -18.11 -12.73 17.79
C ALA A 472 -17.28 -13.45 16.71
N GLU A 473 -17.02 -14.75 16.91
CA GLU A 473 -16.28 -15.58 15.94
C GLU A 473 -17.05 -15.74 14.62
N ALA A 474 -18.34 -16.09 14.69
CA ALA A 474 -19.21 -16.21 13.53
C ALA A 474 -19.39 -14.86 12.80
N GLY A 475 -19.45 -13.76 13.57
CA GLY A 475 -19.44 -12.39 13.05
C GLY A 475 -18.09 -11.96 12.46
N GLY A 476 -17.08 -12.83 12.49
CA GLY A 476 -15.80 -12.61 11.82
C GLY A 476 -14.82 -11.71 12.58
N ILE A 477 -14.87 -11.69 13.92
CA ILE A 477 -13.96 -10.86 14.72
C ILE A 477 -12.48 -11.08 14.36
N ALA A 478 -12.09 -12.31 14.01
CA ALA A 478 -10.75 -12.63 13.53
C ALA A 478 -10.40 -11.90 12.22
N LYS A 479 -11.29 -11.92 11.20
CA LYS A 479 -11.04 -11.22 9.92
C LYS A 479 -11.13 -9.70 10.06
N HIS A 480 -11.87 -9.19 11.04
CA HIS A 480 -11.96 -7.75 11.31
C HIS A 480 -10.74 -7.26 12.09
N GLY A 481 -10.32 -7.99 13.13
CA GLY A 481 -9.05 -7.77 13.84
C GLY A 481 -7.85 -7.84 12.90
N ALA A 482 -7.83 -8.80 11.97
CA ALA A 482 -6.79 -8.90 10.96
C ALA A 482 -6.67 -7.64 10.09
N LYS A 483 -7.77 -6.97 9.73
CA LYS A 483 -7.72 -5.70 8.97
C LYS A 483 -7.01 -4.61 9.77
N LEU A 484 -7.33 -4.47 11.07
CA LEU A 484 -6.63 -3.50 11.93
C LEU A 484 -5.13 -3.79 11.98
N VAL A 485 -4.77 -5.05 12.22
CA VAL A 485 -3.37 -5.49 12.30
C VAL A 485 -2.63 -5.26 10.98
N THR A 486 -3.25 -5.58 9.84
CA THR A 486 -2.70 -5.28 8.50
C THR A 486 -2.49 -3.79 8.30
N ALA A 487 -3.46 -2.95 8.68
CA ALA A 487 -3.34 -1.51 8.55
C ALA A 487 -2.17 -0.97 9.40
N VAL A 488 -2.07 -1.39 10.66
CA VAL A 488 -0.99 -0.98 11.58
C VAL A 488 0.38 -1.46 11.12
N ALA A 489 0.49 -2.70 10.66
CA ALA A 489 1.75 -3.28 10.19
C ALA A 489 2.27 -2.57 8.93
N CYS A 490 1.39 -2.29 7.98
CA CYS A 490 1.78 -1.68 6.70
C CYS A 490 1.96 -0.16 6.78
N ALA A 491 1.34 0.51 7.75
CA ALA A 491 1.42 1.97 7.92
C ALA A 491 2.87 2.47 8.00
N ARG A 492 3.25 3.34 7.05
CA ARG A 492 4.58 3.96 6.95
C ARG A 492 4.67 5.37 7.53
N VAL A 493 3.55 5.93 7.98
CA VAL A 493 3.53 7.15 8.80
C VAL A 493 4.20 6.87 10.15
N PRO A 494 4.77 7.89 10.82
CA PRO A 494 5.33 7.71 12.16
C PRO A 494 4.26 7.21 13.13
N LYS A 495 4.55 6.11 13.82
CA LYS A 495 3.70 5.52 14.84
C LYS A 495 4.34 5.69 16.21
N ILE A 496 3.61 6.21 17.18
CA ILE A 496 4.04 6.35 18.57
C ILE A 496 3.04 5.59 19.45
N THR A 497 3.54 4.82 20.42
CA THR A 497 2.69 4.06 21.34
C THR A 497 2.94 4.50 22.77
N LEU A 498 1.87 4.75 23.52
CA LEU A 498 1.91 5.01 24.95
C LEU A 498 0.98 4.01 25.65
N VAL A 499 1.56 3.15 26.49
CA VAL A 499 0.79 2.20 27.29
C VAL A 499 0.38 2.89 28.59
N ILE A 500 -0.91 3.23 28.69
CA ILE A 500 -1.49 3.96 29.82
C ILE A 500 -2.20 3.04 30.82
N GLY A 501 -2.45 1.78 30.43
CA GLY A 501 -3.11 0.79 31.28
C GLY A 501 -2.74 -0.64 30.88
N GLY A 502 -3.74 -1.46 30.56
CA GLY A 502 -3.52 -2.83 30.11
C GLY A 502 -2.98 -2.92 28.68
N SER A 503 -2.10 -3.87 28.41
CA SER A 503 -1.67 -4.26 27.08
C SER A 503 -1.62 -5.79 26.99
N TYR A 504 -2.78 -6.40 26.74
CA TYR A 504 -2.95 -7.85 26.79
C TYR A 504 -3.22 -8.49 25.42
N GLY A 505 -2.60 -9.64 25.17
CA GLY A 505 -2.90 -10.54 24.06
C GLY A 505 -2.93 -9.87 22.68
N ALA A 506 -3.93 -10.25 21.87
CA ALA A 506 -4.09 -9.71 20.52
C ALA A 506 -4.40 -8.19 20.49
N GLY A 507 -4.84 -7.61 21.61
CA GLY A 507 -5.03 -6.17 21.75
C GLY A 507 -3.73 -5.39 21.59
N ASN A 508 -2.62 -5.91 22.16
CA ASN A 508 -1.29 -5.33 21.98
C ASN A 508 -0.93 -5.21 20.49
N TYR A 509 -1.30 -6.21 19.69
CA TYR A 509 -0.99 -6.27 18.27
C TYR A 509 -1.78 -5.23 17.48
N GLY A 510 -3.11 -5.19 17.67
CA GLY A 510 -3.99 -4.24 17.00
C GLY A 510 -3.70 -2.78 17.34
N MET A 511 -3.10 -2.52 18.50
CA MET A 511 -2.78 -1.16 18.97
C MET A 511 -1.30 -0.79 18.82
N CYS A 512 -0.56 -1.42 17.89
CA CYS A 512 0.83 -1.09 17.59
C CYS A 512 1.82 -1.33 18.75
N GLY A 513 1.78 -2.51 19.36
CA GLY A 513 2.81 -2.96 20.30
C GLY A 513 4.20 -3.09 19.67
N ARG A 514 5.20 -3.50 20.47
CA ARG A 514 6.64 -3.48 20.12
C ARG A 514 6.97 -4.12 18.77
N ALA A 515 6.30 -5.21 18.41
CA ALA A 515 6.53 -5.95 17.16
C ALA A 515 6.09 -5.21 15.88
N TYR A 516 5.28 -4.16 16.00
CA TYR A 516 4.71 -3.42 14.85
C TYR A 516 5.54 -2.20 14.44
N GLY A 517 6.74 -2.09 14.99
CA GLY A 517 7.71 -1.03 14.69
C GLY A 517 7.19 0.38 14.95
N PRO A 518 6.63 0.70 16.15
CA PRO A 518 6.46 2.10 16.53
C PRO A 518 7.83 2.76 16.63
N ARG A 519 7.92 4.02 16.18
CA ARG A 519 9.15 4.84 16.29
C ARG A 519 9.58 4.95 17.75
N PHE A 520 8.59 5.13 18.63
CA PHE A 520 8.77 5.16 20.07
C PHE A 520 7.62 4.43 20.75
N MET A 521 7.92 3.67 21.79
CA MET A 521 6.93 3.03 22.65
C MET A 521 7.26 3.31 24.11
N PHE A 522 6.38 4.00 24.84
CA PHE A 522 6.56 4.33 26.25
C PHE A 522 5.50 3.65 27.11
N MET A 523 5.77 3.52 28.41
CA MET A 523 4.82 2.98 29.38
C MET A 523 4.61 3.94 30.54
N TRP A 524 3.42 3.91 31.14
CA TRP A 524 3.17 4.52 32.45
C TRP A 524 3.51 3.56 33.60
N PRO A 525 3.70 4.06 34.83
CA PRO A 525 4.09 3.23 35.98
C PRO A 525 3.01 2.23 36.43
N ASN A 526 1.74 2.53 36.14
CA ASN A 526 0.60 1.65 36.43
C ASN A 526 0.35 0.58 35.36
N ALA A 527 0.95 0.73 34.16
CA ALA A 527 0.66 -0.12 33.02
C ALA A 527 1.00 -1.59 33.30
N ARG A 528 0.39 -2.52 32.55
CA ARG A 528 0.73 -3.95 32.60
C ARG A 528 0.74 -4.55 31.21
N ILE A 529 1.71 -5.40 30.91
CA ILE A 529 1.88 -6.01 29.59
C ILE A 529 2.14 -7.51 29.70
N SER A 530 1.29 -8.32 29.10
CA SER A 530 1.47 -9.78 29.08
C SER A 530 0.61 -10.44 27.99
N VAL A 531 0.78 -11.74 27.78
CA VAL A 531 -0.03 -12.49 26.81
C VAL A 531 -1.52 -12.54 27.17
N MET A 532 -1.85 -12.53 28.46
CA MET A 532 -3.20 -12.42 29.02
C MET A 532 -3.11 -12.03 30.50
N GLY A 533 -4.23 -11.67 31.13
CA GLY A 533 -4.25 -11.37 32.57
C GLY A 533 -3.88 -12.59 33.43
N GLY A 534 -3.18 -12.37 34.55
CA GLY A 534 -2.73 -13.46 35.44
C GLY A 534 -3.87 -14.35 35.93
N GLU A 535 -4.95 -13.73 36.40
CA GLU A 535 -6.19 -14.41 36.83
C GLU A 535 -6.80 -15.26 35.68
N GLN A 536 -6.77 -14.76 34.45
CA GLN A 536 -7.27 -15.51 33.28
C GLN A 536 -6.39 -16.72 32.98
N ALA A 537 -5.06 -16.56 32.99
CA ALA A 537 -4.12 -17.66 32.76
C ALA A 537 -4.25 -18.76 33.83
N ALA A 538 -4.35 -18.35 35.10
CA ALA A 538 -4.50 -19.25 36.22
C ALA A 538 -5.82 -20.05 36.15
N ASN A 539 -6.92 -19.39 35.79
CA ASN A 539 -8.22 -20.03 35.60
C ASN A 539 -8.21 -21.05 34.44
N VAL A 540 -7.63 -20.71 33.30
CA VAL A 540 -7.53 -21.63 32.14
C VAL A 540 -6.69 -22.87 32.48
N LEU A 541 -5.54 -22.68 33.12
CA LEU A 541 -4.67 -23.80 33.52
C LEU A 541 -5.33 -24.70 34.58
N ALA A 542 -6.05 -24.11 35.54
CA ALA A 542 -6.84 -24.85 36.50
C ALA A 542 -7.95 -25.68 35.82
N GLN A 543 -8.65 -25.11 34.85
CA GLN A 543 -9.70 -25.82 34.10
C GLN A 543 -9.13 -27.00 33.28
N VAL A 544 -8.03 -26.79 32.55
CA VAL A 544 -7.37 -27.87 31.78
C VAL A 544 -6.91 -29.00 32.70
N GLN A 545 -6.36 -28.67 33.87
CA GLN A 545 -5.91 -29.64 34.85
C GLN A 545 -7.09 -30.42 35.45
N ARG A 546 -8.21 -29.75 35.74
CA ARG A 546 -9.45 -30.36 36.20
C ARG A 546 -10.01 -31.34 35.16
N ASP A 547 -10.08 -30.95 33.90
CA ASP A 547 -10.58 -31.80 32.81
C ASP A 547 -9.70 -33.04 32.61
N ARG A 548 -8.36 -32.88 32.72
CA ARG A 548 -7.43 -34.00 32.68
C ARG A 548 -7.66 -34.97 33.84
N ARG A 549 -7.79 -34.46 35.07
CA ARG A 549 -8.03 -35.30 36.26
C ARG A 549 -9.37 -36.03 36.19
N ASN A 550 -10.42 -35.36 35.68
CA ASN A 550 -11.71 -35.97 35.42
C ASN A 550 -11.60 -37.12 34.40
N ARG A 551 -10.84 -36.95 33.31
CA ARG A 551 -10.58 -38.04 32.34
C ARG A 551 -9.77 -39.19 32.94
N GLU A 552 -8.89 -38.91 33.88
CA GLU A 552 -8.11 -39.90 34.65
C GLU A 552 -8.93 -40.53 35.81
N GLY A 553 -10.19 -40.16 36.00
CA GLY A 553 -11.04 -40.66 37.09
C GLY A 553 -10.62 -40.21 38.50
N LYS A 554 -9.81 -39.15 38.61
CA LYS A 554 -9.30 -38.62 39.88
C LYS A 554 -10.08 -37.38 40.31
N SER A 555 -10.28 -37.22 41.62
CA SER A 555 -10.86 -36.00 42.18
C SER A 555 -9.87 -34.83 42.11
N TRP A 556 -10.41 -33.61 42.06
CA TRP A 556 -9.68 -32.35 42.07
C TRP A 556 -10.30 -31.42 43.10
N SER A 557 -9.57 -31.13 44.17
CA SER A 557 -10.04 -30.31 45.28
C SER A 557 -9.82 -28.82 45.03
N GLU A 558 -10.62 -27.97 45.69
CA GLU A 558 -10.43 -26.51 45.64
C GLU A 558 -9.08 -26.06 46.21
N GLU A 559 -8.51 -26.82 47.14
CA GLU A 559 -7.19 -26.50 47.70
C GLU A 559 -6.06 -26.79 46.73
N GLU A 560 -6.12 -27.89 45.97
CA GLU A 560 -5.19 -28.17 44.87
C GLU A 560 -5.30 -27.11 43.77
N GLU A 561 -6.51 -26.64 43.48
CA GLU A 561 -6.73 -25.56 42.53
C GLU A 561 -6.09 -24.25 43.00
N ARG A 562 -6.27 -23.87 44.27
CA ARG A 562 -5.67 -22.66 44.84
C ARG A 562 -4.15 -22.73 44.83
N LYS A 563 -3.57 -23.90 45.18
CA LYS A 563 -2.12 -24.15 45.13
C LYS A 563 -1.55 -24.05 43.73
N LEU A 564 -2.34 -24.36 42.70
CA LEU A 564 -1.95 -24.18 41.31
C LEU A 564 -2.03 -22.71 40.86
N LYS A 565 -3.14 -22.02 41.17
CA LYS A 565 -3.41 -20.65 40.69
C LYS A 565 -2.45 -19.61 41.26
N GLY A 566 -2.20 -19.63 42.58
CA GLY A 566 -1.42 -18.60 43.27
C GLY A 566 -0.05 -18.30 42.63
N PRO A 567 0.82 -19.31 42.42
CA PRO A 567 2.13 -19.10 41.79
C PRO A 567 2.05 -18.60 40.33
N ILE A 568 0.97 -18.92 39.62
CA ILE A 568 0.76 -18.47 38.24
C ILE A 568 0.40 -16.99 38.23
N GLU A 569 -0.54 -16.57 39.08
CA GLU A 569 -0.95 -15.17 39.21
C GLU A 569 0.24 -14.28 39.59
N GLU A 570 1.00 -14.67 40.63
CA GLU A 570 2.19 -13.94 41.07
C GLU A 570 3.25 -13.83 39.96
N ARG A 571 3.47 -14.91 39.21
CA ARG A 571 4.41 -14.91 38.09
C ARG A 571 3.98 -13.92 37.00
N PHE A 572 2.71 -13.95 36.61
CA PHE A 572 2.17 -13.04 35.58
C PHE A 572 2.16 -11.59 36.04
N ASP A 573 1.88 -11.32 37.30
CA ASP A 573 1.92 -9.96 37.86
C ASP A 573 3.35 -9.40 37.88
N ARG A 574 4.33 -10.23 38.24
CA ARG A 574 5.75 -9.88 38.21
C ARG A 574 6.25 -9.64 36.79
N GLU A 575 6.00 -10.59 35.87
CA GLU A 575 6.46 -10.51 34.48
C GLU A 575 5.71 -9.42 33.70
N GLY A 576 4.50 -9.07 34.11
CA GLY A 576 3.71 -7.99 33.52
C GLY A 576 4.01 -6.60 34.05
N HIS A 577 4.85 -6.47 35.09
CA HIS A 577 5.20 -5.18 35.70
C HIS A 577 6.03 -4.31 34.73
N PRO A 578 5.83 -2.97 34.70
CA PRO A 578 6.59 -2.07 33.82
C PRO A 578 8.10 -2.18 33.99
N TYR A 579 8.60 -2.40 35.20
CA TYR A 579 10.04 -2.59 35.44
C TYR A 579 10.59 -3.84 34.76
N PHE A 580 9.83 -4.94 34.77
CA PHE A 580 10.23 -6.17 34.09
C PHE A 580 10.30 -5.98 32.57
N ALA A 581 9.31 -5.28 32.01
CA ALA A 581 9.21 -4.94 30.60
C ALA A 581 10.32 -3.99 30.13
N SER A 582 10.53 -2.89 30.86
CA SER A 582 11.50 -1.85 30.52
C SER A 582 12.94 -2.33 30.72
N ALA A 583 13.19 -3.20 31.71
CA ALA A 583 14.46 -3.90 31.86
C ALA A 583 14.84 -4.70 30.61
N ARG A 584 13.84 -5.24 29.89
CA ARG A 584 14.00 -6.09 28.70
C ARG A 584 13.77 -5.35 27.38
N LEU A 585 13.63 -4.02 27.40
CA LEU A 585 13.42 -3.17 26.23
C LEU A 585 12.15 -3.53 25.42
N TRP A 586 11.08 -3.92 26.11
CA TRP A 586 9.76 -4.04 25.47
C TRP A 586 9.18 -2.64 25.17
N ASP A 587 9.59 -1.65 25.93
CA ASP A 587 9.40 -0.22 25.77
C ASP A 587 10.74 0.53 25.70
N ASP A 588 10.67 1.80 25.34
CA ASP A 588 11.78 2.76 25.27
C ASP A 588 11.88 3.60 26.55
N GLY A 589 11.13 3.27 27.60
CA GLY A 589 11.17 3.94 28.89
C GLY A 589 9.79 4.05 29.56
N ILE A 590 9.82 4.08 30.89
CA ILE A 590 8.66 4.41 31.71
C ILE A 590 8.68 5.91 31.95
N ILE A 591 7.55 6.56 31.72
CA ILE A 591 7.41 8.01 31.87
C ILE A 591 6.39 8.37 32.94
N ASP A 592 6.62 9.48 33.61
CA ASP A 592 5.61 10.11 34.48
C ASP A 592 4.39 10.52 33.61
N PRO A 593 3.15 10.12 33.97
CA PRO A 593 1.96 10.46 33.21
C PRO A 593 1.84 11.94 32.83
N LYS A 594 2.20 12.86 33.72
CA LYS A 594 2.12 14.31 33.44
C LYS A 594 3.08 14.78 32.34
N HIS A 595 4.13 14.02 32.06
CA HIS A 595 5.12 14.35 31.02
C HIS A 595 4.76 13.78 29.64
N SER A 596 3.63 13.06 29.51
CA SER A 596 3.21 12.42 28.26
C SER A 596 3.18 13.40 27.07
N ARG A 597 2.58 14.59 27.23
CA ARG A 597 2.53 15.63 26.18
C ARG A 597 3.93 16.00 25.69
N ARG A 598 4.84 16.33 26.62
CA ARG A 598 6.23 16.71 26.33
C ARG A 598 6.99 15.61 25.61
N VAL A 599 6.90 14.38 26.11
CA VAL A 599 7.59 13.22 25.53
C VAL A 599 7.09 12.90 24.12
N ILE A 600 5.77 12.91 23.91
CA ILE A 600 5.17 12.73 22.58
C ILE A 600 5.58 13.85 21.63
N GLY A 601 5.64 15.10 22.12
CA GLY A 601 6.14 16.25 21.36
C GLY A 601 7.57 16.07 20.87
N LEU A 602 8.48 15.65 21.76
CA LEU A 602 9.88 15.37 21.41
C LEU A 602 9.98 14.21 20.41
N ALA A 603 9.19 13.16 20.57
CA ALA A 603 9.14 12.02 19.65
C ALA A 603 8.62 12.42 18.25
N LEU A 604 7.57 13.25 18.18
CA LEU A 604 7.06 13.79 16.90
C LEU A 604 8.09 14.71 16.23
N GLN A 605 8.78 15.53 17.02
CA GLN A 605 9.87 16.37 16.52
C GLN A 605 11.01 15.52 15.94
N ALA A 606 11.46 14.49 16.66
CA ALA A 606 12.47 13.56 16.17
C ALA A 606 12.05 12.89 14.86
N ALA A 607 10.81 12.37 14.80
CA ALA A 607 10.27 11.71 13.61
C ALA A 607 10.15 12.63 12.39
N SER A 608 10.09 13.96 12.59
CA SER A 608 10.02 14.94 11.49
C SER A 608 11.32 15.11 10.68
N ASN A 609 12.43 14.54 11.14
CA ASN A 609 13.69 14.53 10.39
C ASN A 609 13.71 13.50 9.26
N ALA A 610 12.80 12.52 9.29
CA ALA A 610 12.65 11.51 8.24
C ALA A 610 11.47 11.84 7.30
N PRO A 611 11.61 11.60 5.98
CA PRO A 611 10.49 11.75 5.06
C PRO A 611 9.41 10.69 5.33
N ILE A 612 8.15 11.11 5.27
CA ILE A 612 7.01 10.19 5.40
C ILE A 612 6.87 9.42 4.09
N GLN A 613 7.10 8.11 4.16
CA GLN A 613 7.01 7.22 3.00
C GLN A 613 5.54 6.94 2.65
N PRO A 614 5.20 6.75 1.35
CA PRO A 614 3.87 6.31 0.96
C PRO A 614 3.58 4.92 1.54
N THR A 615 2.34 4.72 1.97
CA THR A 615 1.90 3.43 2.53
C THR A 615 1.32 2.56 1.43
N LYS A 616 1.81 1.32 1.31
CA LYS A 616 1.19 0.25 0.51
C LYS A 616 0.70 -0.83 1.46
N PHE A 617 -0.62 -1.01 1.54
CA PHE A 617 -1.23 -2.04 2.37
C PHE A 617 -1.05 -3.44 1.75
N GLY A 618 -1.00 -4.44 2.63
CA GLY A 618 -1.21 -5.82 2.24
C GLY A 618 -2.67 -6.08 1.87
N ILE A 619 -2.99 -7.31 1.50
CA ILE A 619 -4.37 -7.69 1.16
C ILE A 619 -5.24 -7.63 2.42
N PHE A 620 -6.30 -6.83 2.37
CA PHE A 620 -7.33 -6.87 3.39
C PHE A 620 -8.27 -8.05 3.14
N ARG A 621 -8.49 -8.88 4.17
CA ARG A 621 -9.41 -10.03 4.08
C ARG A 621 -10.87 -9.55 4.13
N MET A 622 -11.44 -9.21 2.99
CA MET A 622 -12.84 -8.76 2.86
C MET A 622 -13.83 -9.93 2.97
N ASP A 623 -15.11 -9.59 3.11
CA ASP A 623 -16.21 -10.55 3.04
C ASP A 623 -16.59 -10.78 1.57
N TYR A 624 -16.96 -12.01 1.22
CA TYR A 624 -17.53 -12.33 -0.08
C TYR A 624 -18.73 -11.43 -0.38
N GLU A 625 -19.57 -11.14 0.61
CA GLU A 625 -20.73 -10.25 0.42
C GLU A 625 -20.33 -8.81 0.03
N ALA A 626 -19.23 -8.30 0.60
CA ALA A 626 -18.74 -6.97 0.30
C ALA A 626 -18.13 -6.91 -1.12
N GLU A 627 -17.43 -7.97 -1.53
CA GLU A 627 -16.92 -8.12 -2.89
C GLU A 627 -18.05 -8.23 -3.92
N ILE A 628 -19.14 -8.96 -3.61
CA ILE A 628 -20.34 -9.02 -4.45
C ILE A 628 -21.00 -7.64 -4.58
N PHE A 629 -21.11 -6.88 -3.48
CA PHE A 629 -21.63 -5.52 -3.51
C PHE A 629 -20.76 -4.60 -4.40
N ALA A 630 -19.45 -4.61 -4.21
CA ALA A 630 -18.51 -3.83 -5.02
C ALA A 630 -18.52 -4.25 -6.49
N PHE A 631 -18.68 -5.55 -6.77
CA PHE A 631 -18.81 -6.07 -8.12
C PHE A 631 -20.08 -5.57 -8.80
N GLY A 632 -21.22 -5.53 -8.09
CA GLY A 632 -22.45 -4.91 -8.58
C GLY A 632 -22.25 -3.46 -9.04
N HIS A 633 -21.46 -2.66 -8.30
CA HIS A 633 -21.06 -1.32 -8.73
C HIS A 633 -20.16 -1.33 -9.96
N ARG A 634 -19.16 -2.23 -10.03
CA ARG A 634 -18.22 -2.35 -11.15
C ARG A 634 -18.93 -2.64 -12.47
N ILE A 635 -19.94 -3.50 -12.45
CA ILE A 635 -20.74 -3.85 -13.62
C ILE A 635 -21.89 -2.86 -13.87
N GLY A 636 -21.98 -1.76 -13.11
CA GLY A 636 -22.99 -0.70 -13.29
C GLY A 636 -24.41 -1.10 -12.91
N SER A 637 -24.56 -2.05 -11.98
CA SER A 637 -25.85 -2.52 -11.47
C SER A 637 -25.88 -2.54 -9.92
N PRO A 638 -25.69 -1.38 -9.25
CA PRO A 638 -25.51 -1.31 -7.79
C PRO A 638 -26.75 -1.69 -6.98
N MET A 639 -27.95 -1.61 -7.58
CA MET A 639 -29.22 -1.94 -6.94
C MET A 639 -29.67 -3.39 -7.18
N MET A 640 -28.81 -4.22 -7.79
CA MET A 640 -29.16 -5.60 -8.07
C MET A 640 -29.32 -6.41 -6.78
N GLU A 641 -30.34 -7.26 -6.74
CA GLU A 641 -30.54 -8.20 -5.65
C GLU A 641 -29.34 -9.17 -5.54
N ARG A 642 -28.69 -9.15 -4.37
CA ARG A 642 -27.47 -9.92 -4.07
C ARG A 642 -27.59 -11.41 -4.40
N ASN A 643 -28.71 -12.03 -4.05
CA ASN A 643 -28.91 -13.47 -4.23
C ASN A 643 -28.91 -13.87 -5.72
N ARG A 644 -29.38 -12.99 -6.61
CA ARG A 644 -29.35 -13.22 -8.06
C ARG A 644 -27.93 -13.22 -8.60
N LEU A 645 -27.10 -12.30 -8.10
CA LEU A 645 -25.67 -12.19 -8.42
C LEU A 645 -24.90 -13.41 -7.94
N ILE A 646 -25.11 -13.83 -6.68
CA ILE A 646 -24.48 -15.03 -6.12
C ILE A 646 -24.90 -16.28 -6.92
N ARG A 647 -26.19 -16.41 -7.28
CA ARG A 647 -26.67 -17.53 -8.10
C ARG A 647 -25.97 -17.59 -9.45
N ALA A 648 -25.79 -16.45 -10.13
CA ALA A 648 -25.07 -16.39 -11.41
C ALA A 648 -23.59 -16.82 -11.28
N LEU A 649 -22.98 -16.54 -10.12
CA LEU A 649 -21.58 -16.83 -9.82
C LEU A 649 -21.36 -18.20 -9.16
N THR A 650 -22.41 -19.00 -8.93
CA THR A 650 -22.29 -20.31 -8.27
C THR A 650 -22.50 -21.43 -9.27
N THR A 651 -21.45 -22.24 -9.49
CA THR A 651 -21.52 -23.43 -10.34
C THR A 651 -22.17 -24.58 -9.59
N GLN A 652 -22.74 -25.54 -10.33
CA GLN A 652 -23.28 -26.76 -9.72
C GLN A 652 -22.21 -27.54 -8.94
N SER A 653 -20.96 -27.53 -9.41
CA SER A 653 -19.84 -28.22 -8.77
C SER A 653 -19.53 -27.68 -7.37
N PHE A 654 -19.86 -26.42 -7.07
CA PHE A 654 -19.64 -25.84 -5.74
C PHE A 654 -20.29 -26.65 -4.61
N PHE A 655 -21.51 -27.15 -4.84
CA PHE A 655 -22.26 -27.92 -3.84
C PHE A 655 -21.74 -29.34 -3.65
N ALA A 656 -20.86 -29.82 -4.55
CA ALA A 656 -20.21 -31.12 -4.43
C ALA A 656 -18.95 -31.10 -3.54
N ARG A 657 -18.56 -29.93 -2.99
CA ARG A 657 -17.37 -29.84 -2.12
C ARG A 657 -17.63 -30.42 -0.74
N ALA A 658 -16.65 -31.16 -0.21
CA ALA A 658 -16.76 -31.86 1.07
C ALA A 658 -17.05 -30.93 2.28
N ASP A 659 -16.52 -29.70 2.27
CA ASP A 659 -16.76 -28.69 3.31
C ASP A 659 -18.20 -28.14 3.28
N VAL A 660 -18.76 -27.97 2.08
CA VAL A 660 -20.15 -27.50 1.90
C VAL A 660 -21.16 -28.59 2.26
N VAL A 661 -20.85 -29.85 1.93
CA VAL A 661 -21.68 -31.02 2.28
C VAL A 661 -21.70 -31.28 3.79
N ALA A 662 -20.60 -30.99 4.50
CA ALA A 662 -20.54 -31.10 5.96
C ALA A 662 -21.42 -30.03 6.65
N ASP A 663 -21.40 -28.79 6.17
CA ASP A 663 -22.23 -27.70 6.71
C ASP A 663 -23.74 -27.89 6.42
N SER A 664 -24.11 -28.52 5.31
CA SER A 664 -25.53 -28.78 5.00
C SER A 664 -26.14 -29.87 5.89
N SER A 665 -25.35 -30.86 6.32
CA SER A 665 -25.80 -31.96 7.20
C SER A 665 -26.16 -31.55 8.65
N GLY A 666 -25.93 -30.29 9.02
CA GLY A 666 -26.33 -29.69 10.30
C GLY A 666 -27.58 -28.79 10.22
N ALA A 667 -28.21 -28.67 9.05
CA ALA A 667 -29.39 -27.83 8.83
C ALA A 667 -30.71 -28.56 9.18
N GLN A 668 -31.78 -27.82 9.47
CA GLN A 668 -33.11 -28.42 9.67
C GLN A 668 -33.57 -29.18 8.41
N PRO A 669 -34.25 -30.35 8.53
CA PRO A 669 -34.60 -31.22 7.39
C PRO A 669 -35.41 -30.53 6.28
N SER A 670 -36.15 -29.46 6.62
CA SER A 670 -36.93 -28.68 5.65
C SER A 670 -36.10 -27.77 4.74
N LYS A 671 -34.80 -27.58 5.03
CA LYS A 671 -33.86 -26.77 4.22
C LYS A 671 -32.89 -27.61 3.39
N GLU A 672 -32.67 -28.88 3.71
CA GLU A 672 -31.70 -29.73 3.01
C GLU A 672 -32.07 -29.99 1.53
N ASP A 673 -33.36 -30.21 1.24
CA ASP A 673 -33.83 -30.46 -0.14
C ASP A 673 -33.99 -29.18 -0.99
N GLN A 674 -34.07 -28.00 -0.37
CA GLN A 674 -34.23 -26.72 -1.09
C GLN A 674 -32.90 -26.08 -1.51
N ILE A 675 -31.81 -26.31 -0.78
CA ILE A 675 -30.50 -25.67 -1.01
C ILE A 675 -29.79 -26.26 -2.24
N SER A 676 -30.09 -27.50 -2.65
CA SER A 676 -29.25 -28.22 -3.64
C SER A 676 -29.66 -28.11 -5.10
N SER A 677 -30.92 -27.78 -5.44
CA SER A 677 -31.43 -27.92 -6.81
C SER A 677 -31.72 -26.61 -7.57
N THR A 678 -31.75 -25.44 -6.90
CA THR A 678 -32.18 -24.17 -7.54
C THR A 678 -31.21 -22.99 -7.40
N GLU A 679 -30.10 -23.13 -6.67
CA GLU A 679 -29.16 -22.04 -6.38
C GLU A 679 -27.89 -22.00 -7.26
N HIS A 680 -27.84 -22.76 -8.36
CA HIS A 680 -26.71 -22.73 -9.30
C HIS A 680 -27.04 -22.04 -10.63
N ASN A 681 -25.99 -21.75 -11.40
CA ASN A 681 -26.06 -20.94 -12.62
C ASN A 681 -26.48 -21.68 -13.90
N SER A 682 -26.67 -23.00 -13.88
CA SER A 682 -26.89 -23.82 -15.08
C SER A 682 -28.01 -23.31 -16.01
N GLU A 683 -29.17 -22.94 -15.46
CA GLU A 683 -30.29 -22.37 -16.25
C GLU A 683 -29.96 -20.98 -16.81
N LEU A 684 -29.25 -20.17 -16.02
CA LEU A 684 -28.89 -18.80 -16.35
C LEU A 684 -27.87 -18.75 -17.51
N ILE A 685 -27.00 -19.75 -17.62
CA ILE A 685 -26.05 -19.87 -18.73
C ILE A 685 -26.78 -19.87 -20.07
N VAL A 686 -27.83 -20.70 -20.22
CA VAL A 686 -28.59 -20.84 -21.47
C VAL A 686 -29.30 -19.53 -21.84
N ILE A 687 -29.93 -18.89 -20.85
CA ILE A 687 -30.64 -17.61 -21.04
C ILE A 687 -29.65 -16.51 -21.45
N GLY A 688 -28.52 -16.42 -20.76
CA GLY A 688 -27.48 -15.44 -21.03
C GLY A 688 -26.81 -15.65 -22.38
N GLN A 689 -26.55 -16.90 -22.76
CA GLN A 689 -26.01 -17.26 -24.06
C GLN A 689 -26.95 -16.85 -25.19
N ARG A 690 -28.26 -17.08 -25.05
CA ARG A 690 -29.25 -16.65 -26.04
C ARG A 690 -29.26 -15.13 -26.19
N LYS A 691 -29.30 -14.41 -25.06
CA LYS A 691 -29.26 -12.93 -25.06
C LYS A 691 -27.99 -12.38 -25.71
N LEU A 692 -26.83 -12.96 -25.38
CA LEU A 692 -25.56 -12.62 -26.00
C LEU A 692 -25.61 -12.79 -27.52
N TRP A 693 -26.11 -13.95 -27.97
CA TRP A 693 -26.22 -14.27 -29.38
C TRP A 693 -27.14 -13.29 -30.15
N ASP A 694 -28.33 -13.02 -29.61
CA ASP A 694 -29.31 -12.13 -30.24
C ASP A 694 -28.78 -10.71 -30.41
N VAL A 695 -28.08 -10.16 -29.40
CA VAL A 695 -27.46 -8.84 -29.46
C VAL A 695 -26.29 -8.82 -30.44
N LEU A 696 -25.41 -9.83 -30.42
CA LEU A 696 -24.28 -9.92 -31.36
C LEU A 696 -24.75 -9.99 -32.82
N CYS A 697 -25.69 -10.87 -33.13
CA CYS A 697 -26.24 -10.99 -34.49
C CYS A 697 -26.97 -9.73 -34.92
N GLY A 698 -27.80 -9.13 -34.06
CA GLY A 698 -28.50 -7.87 -34.36
C GLY A 698 -27.54 -6.71 -34.64
N TYR A 699 -26.50 -6.56 -33.80
CA TYR A 699 -25.44 -5.56 -34.00
C TYR A 699 -24.69 -5.76 -35.31
N LEU A 700 -24.29 -7.00 -35.60
CA LEU A 700 -23.51 -7.34 -36.79
C LEU A 700 -24.33 -7.15 -38.07
N ARG A 701 -25.60 -7.55 -38.10
CA ARG A 701 -26.50 -7.36 -39.26
C ARG A 701 -26.81 -5.89 -39.51
N TYR A 702 -27.00 -5.10 -38.45
CA TYR A 702 -27.12 -3.64 -38.57
C TYR A 702 -25.85 -3.00 -39.15
N SER A 703 -24.71 -3.39 -38.60
CA SER A 703 -23.42 -2.80 -38.95
C SER A 703 -22.95 -3.20 -40.36
N LEU A 704 -23.24 -4.43 -40.77
CA LEU A 704 -22.79 -5.10 -41.99
C LEU A 704 -23.99 -5.67 -42.78
N PRO A 705 -24.85 -4.81 -43.36
CA PRO A 705 -26.06 -5.26 -44.04
C PRO A 705 -25.80 -6.06 -45.32
N ASN A 706 -24.62 -5.90 -45.92
CA ASN A 706 -24.24 -6.57 -47.17
C ASN A 706 -23.38 -7.83 -46.93
N ALA A 707 -23.01 -8.12 -45.69
CA ALA A 707 -22.25 -9.32 -45.36
C ALA A 707 -23.16 -10.57 -45.42
N PRO A 708 -22.65 -11.71 -45.91
CA PRO A 708 -23.42 -12.94 -45.91
C PRO A 708 -23.69 -13.43 -44.49
N GLU A 709 -24.82 -14.10 -44.28
CA GLU A 709 -25.22 -14.58 -42.96
C GLU A 709 -24.19 -15.53 -42.33
N GLU A 710 -23.50 -16.34 -43.14
CA GLU A 710 -22.45 -17.23 -42.66
C GLU A 710 -21.27 -16.47 -42.03
N LEU A 711 -20.89 -15.31 -42.57
CA LEU A 711 -19.87 -14.44 -41.98
C LEU A 711 -20.36 -13.85 -40.66
N ILE A 712 -21.61 -13.38 -40.61
CA ILE A 712 -22.22 -12.84 -39.39
C ILE A 712 -22.17 -13.88 -38.26
N GLN A 713 -22.59 -15.11 -38.54
CA GLN A 713 -22.61 -16.20 -37.56
C GLN A 713 -21.21 -16.62 -37.13
N ALA A 714 -20.23 -16.64 -38.05
CA ALA A 714 -18.84 -16.97 -37.72
C ALA A 714 -18.22 -15.92 -36.76
N VAL A 715 -18.45 -14.64 -37.01
CA VAL A 715 -17.96 -13.55 -36.14
C VAL A 715 -18.69 -13.54 -34.79
N ALA A 716 -20.01 -13.72 -34.78
CA ALA A 716 -20.78 -13.87 -33.55
C ALA A 716 -20.29 -15.06 -32.71
N SER A 717 -20.00 -16.20 -33.35
CA SER A 717 -19.44 -17.39 -32.68
C SER A 717 -18.06 -17.13 -32.09
N LYS A 718 -17.19 -16.40 -32.80
CA LYS A 718 -15.87 -16.02 -32.29
C LYS A 718 -15.97 -15.12 -31.06
N LEU A 719 -16.89 -14.15 -31.09
CA LEU A 719 -17.14 -13.22 -29.98
C LEU A 719 -17.85 -13.89 -28.79
N ALA A 720 -18.68 -14.90 -29.03
CA ALA A 720 -19.33 -15.70 -28.01
C ALA A 720 -18.48 -16.90 -27.53
N GLY A 721 -17.24 -17.03 -28.01
CA GLY A 721 -16.35 -18.15 -27.70
C GLY A 721 -15.90 -18.15 -26.24
N ASP A 722 -15.74 -19.35 -25.67
CA ASP A 722 -15.41 -19.53 -24.25
C ASP A 722 -14.06 -18.90 -23.87
N ASP A 723 -13.07 -18.90 -24.77
CA ASP A 723 -11.75 -18.28 -24.54
C ASP A 723 -11.86 -16.76 -24.32
N LEU A 724 -12.62 -16.08 -25.18
CA LEU A 724 -12.78 -14.63 -25.11
C LEU A 724 -13.61 -14.25 -23.87
N LEU A 725 -14.74 -14.92 -23.65
CA LEU A 725 -15.61 -14.64 -22.52
C LEU A 725 -14.92 -14.93 -21.17
N SER A 726 -14.11 -15.98 -21.10
CA SER A 726 -13.28 -16.27 -19.93
C SER A 726 -12.26 -15.17 -19.65
N SER A 727 -11.56 -14.70 -20.70
CA SER A 727 -10.60 -13.60 -20.58
C SER A 727 -11.27 -12.30 -20.10
N LEU A 728 -12.39 -11.92 -20.72
CA LEU A 728 -13.19 -10.76 -20.33
C LEU A 728 -13.72 -10.91 -18.90
N GLY A 729 -14.22 -12.09 -18.54
CA GLY A 729 -14.69 -12.41 -17.19
C GLY A 729 -13.59 -12.25 -16.14
N THR A 730 -12.38 -12.71 -16.44
CA THR A 730 -11.20 -12.54 -15.58
C THR A 730 -10.87 -11.06 -15.39
N HIS A 731 -10.89 -10.25 -16.45
CA HIS A 731 -10.68 -8.81 -16.35
C HIS A 731 -11.76 -8.07 -15.55
N LEU A 732 -12.99 -8.60 -15.55
CA LEU A 732 -14.07 -8.11 -14.69
C LEU A 732 -13.93 -8.57 -13.23
N GLY A 733 -13.04 -9.53 -12.94
CA GLY A 733 -12.79 -10.11 -11.62
C GLY A 733 -13.69 -11.29 -11.26
N LEU A 734 -14.30 -11.96 -12.25
CA LEU A 734 -15.15 -13.14 -12.02
C LEU A 734 -14.37 -14.33 -11.44
N ASP A 735 -13.09 -14.46 -11.77
CA ASP A 735 -12.17 -15.49 -11.25
C ASP A 735 -12.04 -15.45 -9.73
N CYS A 736 -12.16 -14.26 -9.13
CA CYS A 736 -12.11 -14.05 -7.68
C CYS A 736 -13.47 -14.22 -6.98
N LEU A 737 -14.58 -14.23 -7.73
CA LEU A 737 -15.94 -14.19 -7.21
C LEU A 737 -16.74 -15.48 -7.46
N ILE A 738 -16.30 -16.29 -8.41
CA ILE A 738 -16.98 -17.53 -8.76
C ILE A 738 -16.87 -18.54 -7.61
N ARG A 739 -18.02 -19.13 -7.26
CA ARG A 739 -18.13 -20.24 -6.33
C ARG A 739 -18.15 -21.53 -7.16
N THR A 740 -17.03 -22.25 -7.14
CA THR A 740 -16.85 -23.54 -7.83
C THR A 740 -16.01 -24.49 -6.98
N ALA A 741 -16.02 -25.79 -7.32
CA ALA A 741 -15.11 -26.77 -6.72
C ALA A 741 -13.66 -26.64 -7.21
N GLU A 742 -13.45 -26.01 -8.37
CA GLU A 742 -12.16 -25.87 -9.03
C GLU A 742 -11.32 -24.73 -8.41
N PHE A 743 -10.03 -24.95 -8.17
CA PHE A 743 -9.10 -23.87 -7.86
C PHE A 743 -7.74 -24.11 -8.55
N PRO A 744 -7.29 -23.20 -9.43
CA PRO A 744 -8.01 -22.02 -9.95
C PRO A 744 -9.26 -22.40 -10.77
N PRO A 745 -10.25 -21.49 -10.92
CA PRO A 745 -11.43 -21.76 -11.76
C PRO A 745 -11.05 -22.04 -13.22
N SER A 746 -11.68 -23.03 -13.86
CA SER A 746 -11.43 -23.32 -15.28
C SER A 746 -11.95 -22.20 -16.19
N GLN A 747 -11.38 -22.10 -17.40
CA GLN A 747 -11.87 -21.16 -18.42
C GLN A 747 -13.36 -21.35 -18.71
N LYS A 748 -13.82 -22.62 -18.69
CA LYS A 748 -15.22 -22.96 -18.89
C LYS A 748 -16.11 -22.38 -17.79
N SER A 749 -15.72 -22.59 -16.53
CA SER A 749 -16.44 -22.05 -15.36
C SER A 749 -16.56 -20.51 -15.42
N ILE A 750 -15.49 -19.80 -15.80
CA ILE A 750 -15.50 -18.33 -15.90
C ILE A 750 -16.39 -17.85 -17.06
N SER A 751 -16.28 -18.47 -18.25
CA SER A 751 -17.14 -18.17 -19.41
C SER A 751 -18.62 -18.38 -19.08
N ASP A 752 -18.94 -19.48 -18.42
CA ASP A 752 -20.31 -19.82 -18.05
C ASP A 752 -20.85 -18.86 -16.98
N ALA A 753 -20.03 -18.44 -16.00
CA ALA A 753 -20.40 -17.38 -15.06
C ALA A 753 -20.64 -16.03 -15.76
N PHE A 754 -19.85 -15.67 -16.78
CA PHE A 754 -20.08 -14.47 -17.58
C PHE A 754 -21.44 -14.53 -18.32
N LYS A 755 -21.78 -15.67 -18.93
CA LYS A 755 -23.08 -15.86 -19.58
C LYS A 755 -24.21 -15.75 -18.55
N ALA A 756 -24.10 -16.45 -17.43
CA ALA A 756 -25.09 -16.38 -16.36
C ALA A 756 -25.29 -14.96 -15.82
N LEU A 757 -24.23 -14.14 -15.77
CA LEU A 757 -24.29 -12.73 -15.39
C LEU A 757 -25.21 -11.92 -16.33
N LEU A 758 -25.13 -12.14 -17.65
CA LEU A 758 -25.98 -11.48 -18.64
C LEU A 758 -27.48 -11.81 -18.48
N ALA A 759 -27.78 -12.99 -17.92
CA ALA A 759 -29.16 -13.40 -17.65
C ALA A 759 -29.77 -12.67 -16.46
N VAL A 760 -28.98 -12.37 -15.41
CA VAL A 760 -29.47 -11.72 -14.19
C VAL A 760 -29.45 -10.19 -14.25
N LEU A 761 -28.64 -9.61 -15.14
CA LEU A 761 -28.62 -8.17 -15.40
C LEU A 761 -29.93 -7.67 -16.03
N ASP A 762 -30.32 -6.45 -15.65
CA ASP A 762 -31.39 -5.71 -16.31
C ASP A 762 -31.17 -5.71 -17.84
N PRO A 763 -32.21 -5.91 -18.68
CA PRO A 763 -32.03 -6.10 -20.12
C PRO A 763 -31.15 -5.03 -20.79
N LYS A 764 -31.42 -3.75 -20.50
CA LYS A 764 -30.62 -2.63 -21.03
C LYS A 764 -29.17 -2.65 -20.56
N ARG A 765 -28.92 -3.08 -19.32
CA ARG A 765 -27.56 -3.15 -18.77
C ARG A 765 -26.78 -4.34 -19.31
N ALA A 766 -27.44 -5.48 -19.48
CA ALA A 766 -26.86 -6.65 -20.15
C ALA A 766 -26.45 -6.30 -21.59
N GLU A 767 -27.35 -5.65 -22.34
CA GLU A 767 -27.05 -5.14 -23.69
C GLU A 767 -25.88 -4.15 -23.68
N SER A 768 -25.85 -3.23 -22.71
CA SER A 768 -24.75 -2.29 -22.58
C SER A 768 -23.40 -2.98 -22.34
N LEU A 769 -23.38 -3.99 -21.46
CA LEU A 769 -22.18 -4.76 -21.18
C LEU A 769 -21.70 -5.53 -22.42
N ILE A 770 -22.62 -6.09 -23.21
CA ILE A 770 -22.29 -6.77 -24.47
C ILE A 770 -21.69 -5.78 -25.47
N ILE A 771 -22.29 -4.61 -25.64
CA ILE A 771 -21.82 -3.56 -26.56
C ILE A 771 -20.44 -3.03 -26.15
N ASP A 772 -20.30 -2.62 -24.90
CA ASP A 772 -19.13 -1.90 -24.43
C ASP A 772 -17.92 -2.84 -24.19
N VAL A 773 -18.15 -4.12 -23.91
CA VAL A 773 -17.09 -5.07 -23.54
C VAL A 773 -16.87 -6.13 -24.62
N VAL A 774 -17.91 -6.82 -25.08
CA VAL A 774 -17.79 -7.95 -26.02
C VAL A 774 -17.67 -7.44 -27.46
N ILE A 775 -18.59 -6.60 -27.93
CA ILE A 775 -18.56 -6.04 -29.28
C ILE A 775 -17.32 -5.16 -29.48
N ALA A 776 -16.81 -4.50 -28.44
CA ALA A 776 -15.55 -3.76 -28.52
C ALA A 776 -14.35 -4.63 -28.97
N GLN A 777 -14.38 -5.94 -28.69
CA GLN A 777 -13.32 -6.88 -29.11
C GLN A 777 -13.29 -7.11 -30.62
N LEU A 778 -14.35 -6.72 -31.34
CA LEU A 778 -14.44 -6.80 -32.79
C LEU A 778 -13.34 -5.95 -33.47
N LEU A 779 -12.78 -4.95 -32.77
CA LEU A 779 -11.61 -4.18 -33.23
C LEU A 779 -10.33 -5.03 -33.39
N ASP A 780 -10.19 -6.09 -32.59
CA ASP A 780 -9.04 -6.99 -32.56
C ASP A 780 -9.28 -8.30 -33.35
N ILE A 781 -10.44 -8.41 -34.01
CA ILE A 781 -10.77 -9.56 -34.87
C ILE A 781 -10.38 -9.27 -36.32
N ASP A 782 -9.71 -10.23 -36.94
CA ASP A 782 -9.52 -10.29 -38.39
C ASP A 782 -10.65 -11.13 -39.02
N PHE A 783 -11.53 -10.47 -39.77
CA PHE A 783 -12.68 -11.12 -40.42
C PHE A 783 -12.25 -12.18 -41.43
N VAL A 784 -11.05 -12.05 -42.02
CA VAL A 784 -10.52 -13.02 -42.98
C VAL A 784 -10.14 -14.32 -42.29
N ASP A 785 -9.59 -14.24 -41.08
CA ASP A 785 -9.18 -15.42 -40.30
C ASP A 785 -10.40 -16.11 -39.69
N VAL A 786 -11.45 -15.36 -39.36
CA VAL A 786 -12.71 -15.92 -38.84
C VAL A 786 -13.53 -16.63 -39.93
N PHE A 787 -13.45 -16.14 -41.17
CA PHE A 787 -14.19 -16.71 -42.30
C PHE A 787 -13.28 -16.97 -43.52
N PRO A 788 -12.39 -17.97 -43.44
CA PRO A 788 -11.36 -18.21 -44.44
C PRO A 788 -11.91 -19.03 -45.62
N LEU A 789 -12.63 -18.36 -46.54
CA LEU A 789 -13.10 -18.98 -47.79
C LEU A 789 -11.96 -19.66 -48.57
N ARG A 790 -12.21 -20.84 -49.15
CA ARG A 790 -11.21 -21.59 -49.91
C ARG A 790 -10.89 -20.95 -51.26
N ASP A 791 -11.90 -20.48 -51.99
CA ASP A 791 -11.74 -19.77 -53.27
C ASP A 791 -12.44 -18.40 -53.24
N PRO A 792 -11.81 -17.37 -52.64
CA PRO A 792 -12.41 -16.05 -52.54
C PRO A 792 -12.56 -15.35 -53.89
N LEU A 793 -11.80 -15.72 -54.92
CA LEU A 793 -11.90 -15.08 -56.24
C LEU A 793 -13.17 -15.55 -56.98
N ALA A 794 -13.48 -16.85 -56.94
CA ALA A 794 -14.69 -17.38 -57.53
C ALA A 794 -15.95 -16.81 -56.86
N VAL A 795 -15.97 -16.76 -55.52
CA VAL A 795 -17.07 -16.16 -54.75
C VAL A 795 -17.26 -14.67 -55.11
N LEU A 796 -16.17 -13.91 -55.19
CA LEU A 796 -16.22 -12.50 -55.59
C LEU A 796 -16.75 -12.32 -57.01
N THR A 797 -16.33 -13.19 -57.93
CA THR A 797 -16.75 -13.15 -59.34
C THR A 797 -18.25 -13.33 -59.47
N ASP A 798 -18.83 -14.35 -58.81
CA ASP A 798 -20.28 -14.58 -58.82
C ASP A 798 -21.07 -13.39 -58.24
N ILE A 799 -20.59 -12.82 -57.13
CA ILE A 799 -21.22 -11.65 -56.49
C ILE A 799 -21.21 -10.43 -57.44
N LEU A 800 -20.09 -10.19 -58.13
CA LEU A 800 -19.95 -9.08 -59.06
C LEU A 800 -20.78 -9.30 -60.34
N HIS A 801 -20.86 -10.53 -60.85
CA HIS A 801 -21.73 -10.86 -61.98
C HIS A 801 -23.21 -10.60 -61.66
N THR A 802 -23.63 -10.93 -60.43
CA THR A 802 -24.99 -10.63 -59.95
C THR A 802 -25.28 -9.12 -59.89
N LYS A 803 -24.24 -8.29 -59.79
CA LYS A 803 -24.32 -6.82 -59.84
C LYS A 803 -24.18 -6.24 -61.25
N GLY A 804 -24.05 -7.08 -62.28
CA GLY A 804 -24.01 -6.68 -63.69
C GLY A 804 -22.61 -6.46 -64.28
N TYR A 805 -21.54 -6.87 -63.58
CA TYR A 805 -20.18 -6.85 -64.14
C TYR A 805 -19.94 -8.08 -65.02
N GLU A 806 -19.33 -7.89 -66.20
CA GLU A 806 -19.12 -8.99 -67.17
C GLU A 806 -17.73 -9.62 -67.08
N ARG A 807 -16.69 -8.83 -66.78
CA ARG A 807 -15.29 -9.30 -66.75
C ARG A 807 -14.61 -8.96 -65.43
N VAL A 808 -14.34 -9.98 -64.61
CA VAL A 808 -13.55 -9.89 -63.37
C VAL A 808 -12.18 -10.52 -63.57
N GLU A 809 -11.09 -9.77 -63.36
CA GLU A 809 -9.73 -10.29 -63.50
C GLU A 809 -8.72 -9.69 -62.51
N PRO A 810 -7.78 -10.51 -61.98
CA PRO A 810 -6.65 -10.01 -61.22
C PRO A 810 -5.57 -9.44 -62.14
N ARG A 811 -5.03 -8.26 -61.80
CA ARG A 811 -3.90 -7.63 -62.51
C ARG A 811 -2.75 -7.34 -61.54
N LEU A 812 -1.53 -7.74 -61.91
CA LEU A 812 -0.32 -7.37 -61.17
C LEU A 812 -0.07 -5.86 -61.35
N GLN A 813 -0.07 -5.10 -60.26
CA GLN A 813 0.19 -3.66 -60.29
C GLN A 813 1.68 -3.34 -60.12
N ARG A 814 2.32 -4.00 -59.15
CA ARG A 814 3.74 -3.78 -58.81
C ARG A 814 4.35 -5.05 -58.22
N SER A 815 5.65 -5.22 -58.39
CA SER A 815 6.45 -6.22 -57.68
C SER A 815 7.75 -5.60 -57.17
N ALA A 816 8.26 -6.09 -56.04
CA ALA A 816 9.52 -5.67 -55.45
C ALA A 816 10.22 -6.86 -54.81
N GLY A 817 11.57 -6.89 -54.88
CA GLY A 817 12.35 -7.94 -54.22
C GLY A 817 12.08 -9.35 -54.75
N VAL A 818 11.73 -9.49 -56.03
CA VAL A 818 11.30 -10.77 -56.66
C VAL A 818 12.33 -11.91 -56.51
N VAL A 819 13.61 -11.57 -56.39
CA VAL A 819 14.74 -12.52 -56.21
C VAL A 819 15.28 -12.52 -54.77
N SER A 820 14.56 -11.89 -53.83
CA SER A 820 14.94 -11.84 -52.42
C SER A 820 14.22 -12.92 -51.61
N ALA A 821 14.64 -13.12 -50.35
CA ALA A 821 13.96 -14.02 -49.43
C ALA A 821 12.56 -13.52 -48.98
N GLU A 822 12.19 -12.27 -49.31
CA GLU A 822 10.86 -11.71 -49.01
C GLU A 822 10.31 -10.95 -50.24
N PRO A 823 9.95 -11.66 -51.32
CA PRO A 823 9.33 -11.02 -52.49
C PRO A 823 7.97 -10.44 -52.13
N ILE A 824 7.61 -9.31 -52.74
CA ILE A 824 6.31 -8.65 -52.53
C ILE A 824 5.66 -8.38 -53.88
N TYR A 825 4.47 -8.94 -54.09
CA TYR A 825 3.62 -8.69 -55.25
C TYR A 825 2.39 -7.92 -54.80
N LEU A 826 2.06 -6.82 -55.49
CA LEU A 826 0.84 -6.05 -55.29
C LEU A 826 -0.11 -6.34 -56.45
N VAL A 827 -1.23 -7.00 -56.17
CA VAL A 827 -2.26 -7.37 -57.15
C VAL A 827 -3.53 -6.56 -56.87
N GLY A 828 -4.18 -6.08 -57.93
CA GLY A 828 -5.52 -5.49 -57.88
C GLY A 828 -6.54 -6.37 -58.60
N ILE A 829 -7.74 -6.48 -58.05
CA ILE A 829 -8.89 -7.11 -58.73
C ILE A 829 -9.67 -6.03 -59.47
N TYR A 830 -9.88 -6.23 -60.76
CA TYR A 830 -10.61 -5.32 -61.63
C TYR A 830 -11.90 -5.97 -62.12
N ALA A 831 -13.00 -5.23 -62.10
CA ALA A 831 -14.26 -5.60 -62.75
C ALA A 831 -14.60 -4.53 -63.79
N ASP A 832 -14.72 -4.92 -65.07
CA ASP A 832 -14.94 -4.01 -66.20
C ASP A 832 -14.03 -2.77 -66.17
N GLU A 833 -12.73 -3.01 -65.95
CA GLU A 833 -11.66 -2.01 -65.83
C GLU A 833 -11.69 -1.13 -64.55
N GLN A 834 -12.69 -1.29 -63.69
CA GLN A 834 -12.77 -0.62 -62.39
C GLN A 834 -12.04 -1.42 -61.31
N LEU A 835 -11.15 -0.77 -60.55
CA LEU A 835 -10.46 -1.39 -59.42
C LEU A 835 -11.41 -1.60 -58.24
N ILE A 836 -11.72 -2.85 -57.90
CA ILE A 836 -12.56 -3.23 -56.77
C ILE A 836 -11.75 -3.22 -55.46
N GLY A 837 -10.63 -3.95 -55.47
CA GLY A 837 -9.74 -4.07 -54.33
C GLY A 837 -8.31 -4.39 -54.74
N LYS A 838 -7.38 -4.28 -53.81
CA LYS A 838 -5.96 -4.62 -54.04
C LYS A 838 -5.27 -5.02 -52.76
N SER A 839 -4.41 -6.02 -52.83
CA SER A 839 -3.60 -6.43 -51.69
C SER A 839 -2.20 -6.88 -52.12
N ALA A 840 -1.32 -7.00 -51.13
CA ALA A 840 0.04 -7.47 -51.32
C ALA A 840 0.19 -8.90 -50.79
N GLY A 841 1.02 -9.71 -51.46
CA GLY A 841 1.33 -11.07 -51.06
C GLY A 841 2.77 -11.46 -51.41
N GLU A 842 3.26 -12.52 -50.78
CA GLU A 842 4.63 -13.04 -50.97
C GLU A 842 4.79 -13.85 -52.25
N SER A 843 3.70 -14.36 -52.82
CA SER A 843 3.67 -14.94 -54.16
C SER A 843 2.54 -14.30 -54.97
N LEU A 844 2.54 -14.50 -56.29
CA LEU A 844 1.46 -14.02 -57.14
C LEU A 844 0.11 -14.63 -56.72
N SER A 845 0.05 -15.93 -56.43
CA SER A 845 -1.18 -16.61 -56.00
C SER A 845 -1.69 -16.10 -54.66
N ILE A 846 -0.79 -15.87 -53.69
CA ILE A 846 -1.16 -15.31 -52.38
C ILE A 846 -1.61 -13.86 -52.54
N ALA A 847 -0.95 -13.07 -53.39
CA ALA A 847 -1.36 -11.69 -53.65
C ALA A 847 -2.74 -11.61 -54.32
N VAL A 848 -3.06 -12.53 -55.23
CA VAL A 848 -4.40 -12.68 -55.82
C VAL A 848 -5.42 -13.04 -54.74
N ASP A 849 -5.18 -14.10 -53.95
CA ASP A 849 -6.08 -14.53 -52.87
C ASP A 849 -6.35 -13.39 -51.87
N MET A 850 -5.29 -12.71 -51.42
CA MET A 850 -5.42 -11.57 -50.49
C MET A 850 -6.14 -10.37 -51.12
N ALA A 851 -5.96 -10.12 -52.42
CA ALA A 851 -6.67 -9.05 -53.14
C ALA A 851 -8.15 -9.40 -53.31
N SER A 852 -8.49 -10.66 -53.57
CA SER A 852 -9.87 -11.15 -53.64
C SER A 852 -10.58 -11.06 -52.30
N ARG A 853 -9.92 -11.45 -51.20
CA ARG A 853 -10.47 -11.31 -49.84
C ARG A 853 -10.71 -9.85 -49.45
N GLU A 854 -9.77 -8.96 -49.75
CA GLU A 854 -9.97 -7.53 -49.49
C GLU A 854 -11.11 -6.94 -50.34
N SER A 855 -11.25 -7.40 -51.58
CA SER A 855 -12.35 -7.01 -52.45
C SER A 855 -13.70 -7.50 -51.91
N LEU A 856 -13.80 -8.75 -51.45
CA LEU A 856 -15.01 -9.28 -50.79
C LEU A 856 -15.38 -8.47 -49.54
N LEU A 857 -14.41 -8.17 -48.68
CA LEU A 857 -14.66 -7.35 -47.50
C LEU A 857 -15.24 -5.98 -47.88
N ARG A 858 -14.70 -5.33 -48.91
CA ARG A 858 -15.26 -4.05 -49.42
C ARG A 858 -16.68 -4.21 -49.92
N GLU A 859 -16.96 -5.26 -50.70
CA GLU A 859 -18.31 -5.55 -51.19
C GLU A 859 -19.32 -5.78 -50.06
N TRP A 860 -18.87 -6.36 -48.94
CA TRP A 860 -19.66 -6.54 -47.73
C TRP A 860 -19.71 -5.30 -46.82
N GLY A 861 -19.07 -4.19 -47.22
CA GLY A 861 -19.05 -2.94 -46.46
C GLY A 861 -18.03 -2.90 -45.31
N LEU A 862 -17.09 -3.86 -45.26
CA LEU A 862 -15.94 -3.91 -44.37
C LEU A 862 -14.73 -3.24 -45.03
N SER A 863 -14.71 -1.91 -45.02
CA SER A 863 -13.60 -1.10 -45.55
C SER A 863 -12.94 -0.26 -44.45
N ALA A 864 -11.71 0.21 -44.70
CA ALA A 864 -10.93 0.96 -43.71
C ALA A 864 -11.55 2.33 -43.32
N ASP A 865 -12.47 2.84 -44.13
CA ASP A 865 -13.23 4.07 -43.93
C ASP A 865 -14.59 3.84 -43.25
N ARG A 866 -15.02 2.58 -43.06
CA ARG A 866 -16.27 2.26 -42.37
C ARG A 866 -16.12 2.49 -40.86
N THR A 867 -16.92 3.42 -40.33
CA THR A 867 -17.02 3.61 -38.87
C THR A 867 -18.10 2.73 -38.29
N LEU A 868 -17.72 1.75 -37.46
CA LEU A 868 -18.68 0.97 -36.70
C LEU A 868 -19.28 1.78 -35.55
N PRO A 869 -20.58 1.60 -35.24
CA PRO A 869 -21.21 2.23 -34.09
C PRO A 869 -20.66 1.59 -32.80
N LEU A 870 -19.94 2.36 -31.98
CA LEU A 870 -19.50 1.94 -30.65
C LEU A 870 -19.92 3.00 -29.62
N GLY A 871 -19.98 2.62 -28.35
CA GLY A 871 -20.40 3.52 -27.27
C GLY A 871 -21.77 4.13 -27.52
N GLU A 872 -21.95 5.44 -27.28
CA GLU A 872 -23.25 6.12 -27.38
C GLU A 872 -23.97 5.91 -28.73
N ARG A 873 -23.21 5.79 -29.84
CA ARG A 873 -23.79 5.53 -31.16
C ARG A 873 -24.44 4.15 -31.23
N ALA A 874 -23.84 3.14 -30.62
CA ALA A 874 -24.43 1.80 -30.55
C ALA A 874 -25.65 1.79 -29.63
N HIS A 875 -25.58 2.44 -28.46
CA HIS A 875 -26.69 2.51 -27.50
C HIS A 875 -27.93 3.24 -28.05
N SER A 876 -27.79 4.04 -29.11
CA SER A 876 -28.91 4.73 -29.77
C SER A 876 -29.69 3.87 -30.77
N VAL A 877 -29.22 2.65 -31.07
CA VAL A 877 -29.81 1.76 -32.07
C VAL A 877 -30.53 0.61 -31.38
N ASP A 878 -31.74 0.30 -31.86
CA ASP A 878 -32.51 -0.86 -31.40
C ASP A 878 -32.17 -2.10 -32.25
N PHE A 879 -31.20 -2.90 -31.77
CA PHE A 879 -30.73 -4.09 -32.49
C PHE A 879 -31.76 -5.22 -32.57
N ALA A 880 -32.85 -5.17 -31.78
CA ALA A 880 -33.93 -6.15 -31.86
C ALA A 880 -34.67 -6.10 -33.22
N GLN A 881 -34.57 -5.00 -33.96
CA GLN A 881 -35.15 -4.86 -35.29
C GLN A 881 -34.35 -5.59 -36.38
N TYR A 882 -33.11 -5.99 -36.10
CA TYR A 882 -32.18 -6.59 -37.07
C TYR A 882 -32.01 -8.10 -36.84
N GLN A 883 -33.09 -8.78 -36.44
CA GLN A 883 -33.08 -10.23 -36.19
C GLN A 883 -33.32 -11.09 -37.44
N LYS A 884 -33.69 -10.48 -38.57
CA LYS A 884 -33.84 -11.19 -39.85
C LYS A 884 -32.44 -11.53 -40.42
N PRO A 885 -32.17 -12.80 -40.79
CA PRO A 885 -30.90 -13.19 -41.42
C PRO A 885 -30.61 -12.44 -42.72
N ASN A 886 -29.32 -12.20 -42.99
CA ASN A 886 -28.85 -11.67 -44.27
C ASN A 886 -28.92 -12.75 -45.37
N ALA A 887 -28.68 -12.36 -46.63
CA ALA A 887 -28.60 -13.32 -47.73
C ALA A 887 -27.44 -14.32 -47.50
N SER A 888 -27.67 -15.59 -47.81
CA SER A 888 -26.64 -16.62 -47.69
C SER A 888 -25.72 -16.63 -48.92
N LEU A 889 -24.48 -17.11 -48.77
CA LEU A 889 -23.59 -17.27 -49.93
C LEU A 889 -24.17 -18.24 -50.99
N LYS A 890 -24.97 -19.22 -50.56
CA LYS A 890 -25.66 -20.14 -51.49
C LYS A 890 -26.70 -19.45 -52.36
N GLU A 891 -27.27 -18.34 -51.91
CA GLU A 891 -28.22 -17.54 -52.69
C GLU A 891 -27.50 -16.55 -53.62
N LEU A 892 -26.27 -16.17 -53.26
CA LEU A 892 -25.48 -15.16 -53.98
C LEU A 892 -24.52 -15.76 -55.03
N CYS A 893 -24.17 -17.04 -54.92
CA CYS A 893 -23.19 -17.71 -55.77
C CYS A 893 -23.81 -18.85 -56.59
N SER A 894 -23.14 -19.21 -57.69
CA SER A 894 -23.53 -20.33 -58.52
C SER A 894 -23.32 -21.67 -57.81
N ASN A 895 -24.10 -22.70 -58.18
CA ASN A 895 -23.98 -24.04 -57.60
C ASN A 895 -22.61 -24.70 -57.82
N SER A 896 -21.80 -24.18 -58.75
CA SER A 896 -20.46 -24.68 -59.08
C SER A 896 -19.34 -24.06 -58.23
N THR A 897 -19.62 -23.00 -57.46
CA THR A 897 -18.61 -22.27 -56.69
C THR A 897 -18.31 -22.95 -55.36
N ASP A 898 -17.03 -23.12 -55.04
CA ASP A 898 -16.60 -23.74 -53.78
C ASP A 898 -16.76 -22.75 -52.61
N LEU A 899 -17.82 -22.97 -51.83
CA LEU A 899 -18.13 -22.18 -50.63
C LEU A 899 -17.52 -22.74 -49.35
N SER A 900 -16.66 -23.77 -49.43
CA SER A 900 -16.03 -24.37 -48.25
C SER A 900 -15.04 -23.40 -47.58
N LEU A 901 -14.95 -23.51 -46.25
CA LEU A 901 -13.94 -22.83 -45.47
C LEU A 901 -12.68 -23.69 -45.38
N LEU A 902 -11.51 -23.06 -45.38
CA LEU A 902 -10.25 -23.74 -45.08
C LEU A 902 -10.31 -24.33 -43.67
N GLU A 903 -9.92 -25.60 -43.52
CA GLU A 903 -9.84 -26.22 -42.19
C GLU A 903 -8.82 -25.45 -41.34
N SER A 904 -9.31 -24.90 -40.23
CA SER A 904 -8.47 -24.38 -39.16
C SER A 904 -7.80 -25.56 -38.47
N GLU A 905 -6.54 -25.86 -38.80
CA GLU A 905 -5.71 -26.69 -37.93
C GLU A 905 -5.76 -26.10 -36.50
N LYS A 906 -6.23 -26.87 -35.51
CA LYS A 906 -6.22 -26.46 -34.11
C LYS A 906 -4.77 -26.16 -33.72
N GLU A 907 -4.44 -24.89 -33.50
CA GLU A 907 -3.14 -24.48 -32.98
C GLU A 907 -3.02 -24.94 -31.52
N GLU A 908 -2.21 -25.97 -31.26
CA GLU A 908 -1.45 -25.98 -30.01
C GLU A 908 -0.48 -24.80 -30.06
N ALA A 909 -0.46 -24.01 -28.99
CA ALA A 909 0.45 -22.88 -28.86
C ALA A 909 1.89 -23.39 -29.02
N LEU A 910 2.48 -23.08 -30.16
CA LEU A 910 3.78 -23.59 -30.53
C LEU A 910 4.86 -23.03 -29.60
N ASN A 911 5.57 -23.93 -28.90
CA ASN A 911 6.76 -23.61 -28.12
C ASN A 911 7.80 -22.94 -29.02
N VAL A 912 8.21 -21.72 -28.65
CA VAL A 912 9.17 -20.89 -29.41
C VAL A 912 10.48 -21.63 -29.68
N VAL A 913 10.88 -22.53 -28.78
CA VAL A 913 12.08 -23.36 -28.93
C VAL A 913 11.88 -24.45 -29.98
N ASP A 914 10.73 -25.13 -29.99
CA ASP A 914 10.43 -26.20 -30.94
C ASP A 914 10.21 -25.65 -32.35
N VAL A 915 9.62 -24.46 -32.49
CA VAL A 915 9.52 -23.75 -33.78
C VAL A 915 10.90 -23.34 -34.29
N ALA A 916 11.77 -22.83 -33.42
CA ALA A 916 13.12 -22.43 -33.81
C ALA A 916 13.96 -23.65 -34.23
N MET A 917 13.82 -24.78 -33.54
CA MET A 917 14.59 -25.99 -33.80
C MET A 917 14.07 -26.75 -35.03
N ARG A 918 12.76 -26.93 -35.17
CA ARG A 918 12.15 -27.54 -36.36
C ARG A 918 12.39 -26.71 -37.62
N TYR A 919 12.36 -25.39 -37.48
CA TYR A 919 12.73 -24.48 -38.56
C TYR A 919 14.19 -24.67 -39.02
N LYS A 920 15.14 -24.74 -38.08
CA LYS A 920 16.58 -24.88 -38.37
C LYS A 920 16.94 -26.26 -38.92
N GLN A 921 16.23 -27.31 -38.47
CA GLN A 921 16.58 -28.69 -38.78
C GLN A 921 15.90 -29.23 -40.04
N GLU A 922 14.67 -28.80 -40.36
CA GLU A 922 13.88 -29.41 -41.44
C GLU A 922 13.61 -28.44 -42.61
N ILE A 923 13.48 -27.13 -42.35
CA ILE A 923 12.94 -26.17 -43.33
C ILE A 923 14.02 -25.26 -43.96
N GLU A 924 15.04 -24.86 -43.20
CA GLU A 924 16.18 -24.08 -43.69
C GLU A 924 16.97 -24.73 -44.86
N PRO A 925 17.11 -26.07 -44.93
CA PRO A 925 17.82 -26.72 -46.04
C PRO A 925 17.02 -26.85 -47.34
N LEU A 926 15.68 -26.80 -47.29
CA LEU A 926 14.83 -27.22 -48.42
C LEU A 926 14.22 -26.07 -49.24
N VAL A 927 13.97 -24.89 -48.66
CA VAL A 927 13.13 -23.88 -49.36
C VAL A 927 13.72 -22.48 -49.45
N GLY A 928 14.51 -22.01 -48.48
CA GLY A 928 14.63 -20.55 -48.29
C GLY A 928 13.26 -19.96 -47.93
N ARG A 929 13.15 -19.28 -46.80
CA ARG A 929 11.85 -18.99 -46.15
C ARG A 929 10.83 -18.29 -47.05
N SER A 930 9.65 -18.90 -47.22
CA SER A 930 8.39 -18.15 -47.31
C SER A 930 7.53 -18.54 -46.11
N LEU A 931 7.33 -17.60 -45.19
CA LEU A 931 6.42 -17.76 -44.05
C LEU A 931 5.11 -17.06 -44.37
N THR A 932 4.14 -17.84 -44.83
CA THR A 932 2.78 -17.38 -45.14
C THR A 932 2.08 -16.75 -43.91
N LYS A 933 2.54 -17.03 -42.68
CA LYS A 933 2.09 -16.38 -41.43
C LYS A 933 2.91 -15.14 -41.00
N ARG A 934 4.19 -15.02 -41.38
CA ARG A 934 5.09 -13.94 -40.87
C ARG A 934 4.74 -12.57 -41.47
N LEU A 935 4.04 -12.54 -42.61
CA LEU A 935 3.60 -11.32 -43.28
C LEU A 935 2.10 -11.01 -43.16
N ARG A 936 1.24 -11.97 -42.75
CA ARG A 936 -0.18 -11.68 -42.47
C ARG A 936 -0.32 -10.58 -41.41
N HIS A 937 0.47 -10.58 -40.34
CA HIS A 937 0.44 -9.47 -39.37
C HIS A 937 0.98 -8.13 -39.91
N LYS A 938 1.82 -8.12 -40.94
CA LYS A 938 2.36 -6.90 -41.57
C LYS A 938 1.44 -6.32 -42.65
N PHE A 939 0.68 -7.16 -43.37
CA PHE A 939 -0.12 -6.76 -44.53
C PHE A 939 -1.60 -7.12 -44.48
N SER A 940 -2.05 -8.01 -43.59
CA SER A 940 -3.46 -8.42 -43.48
C SER A 940 -4.31 -7.19 -43.25
N ARG A 941 -5.24 -6.92 -44.17
CA ARG A 941 -6.14 -5.75 -44.18
C ARG A 941 -7.43 -5.94 -43.39
N GLY A 942 -7.65 -7.10 -42.76
CA GLY A 942 -8.94 -7.49 -42.21
C GLY A 942 -9.31 -7.01 -40.81
N SER A 943 -8.45 -6.26 -40.10
CA SER A 943 -8.82 -5.60 -38.84
C SER A 943 -9.34 -4.17 -39.07
N LEU A 944 -10.36 -3.76 -38.30
CA LEU A 944 -10.97 -2.42 -38.39
C LEU A 944 -10.07 -1.29 -37.89
N ALA A 945 -9.09 -1.61 -37.05
CA ALA A 945 -8.09 -0.67 -36.58
C ALA A 945 -6.94 -0.56 -37.60
N LYS A 946 -7.10 0.22 -38.69
CA LYS A 946 -6.02 0.42 -39.68
C LYS A 946 -5.61 1.86 -39.96
N ARG A 947 -4.28 2.04 -39.92
CA ARG A 947 -3.53 3.18 -40.47
C ARG A 947 -3.27 2.95 -41.97
N SER A 948 -3.35 4.01 -42.76
CA SER A 948 -3.12 3.97 -44.20
C SER A 948 -1.71 3.48 -44.59
N PHE A 949 -1.58 2.93 -45.80
CA PHE A 949 -0.35 2.50 -46.46
C PHE A 949 0.77 3.58 -46.46
N ARG A 950 0.43 4.84 -46.19
CA ARG A 950 1.33 6.00 -46.19
C ARG A 950 2.50 5.88 -45.19
N TYR A 951 2.41 4.99 -44.19
CA TYR A 951 3.44 4.81 -43.16
C TYR A 951 4.37 3.60 -43.35
N MET A 952 4.17 2.77 -44.38
CA MET A 952 5.03 1.62 -44.68
C MET A 952 6.21 1.93 -45.62
N VAL A 953 6.33 3.17 -46.10
CA VAL A 953 7.45 3.61 -46.95
C VAL A 953 8.43 4.43 -46.11
N LYS A 954 9.14 3.77 -45.20
CA LYS A 954 10.52 4.10 -44.84
C LYS A 954 11.23 2.81 -44.44
N PRO A 955 11.77 2.02 -45.37
CA PRO A 955 12.88 1.16 -45.00
C PRO A 955 14.00 2.08 -44.52
N ARG A 956 14.30 2.08 -43.22
CA ARG A 956 15.61 2.57 -42.77
C ARG A 956 16.62 1.62 -43.40
N VAL A 957 17.52 2.18 -44.19
CA VAL A 957 18.70 1.47 -44.70
C VAL A 957 19.50 1.03 -43.48
N TYR A 958 19.36 -0.23 -43.07
CA TYR A 958 20.39 -0.89 -42.29
C TYR A 958 21.45 -1.31 -43.30
N SER A 959 22.45 -0.46 -43.47
CA SER A 959 23.75 -0.88 -44.00
C SER A 959 24.35 -1.87 -43.01
N ILE A 960 24.48 -3.11 -43.44
CA ILE A 960 25.36 -4.09 -42.79
C ILE A 960 26.80 -3.63 -43.07
N CYS A 961 27.52 -3.26 -42.02
CA CYS A 961 28.92 -3.60 -41.85
C CYS A 961 28.99 -4.68 -40.77
#